data_AF-A0A5D9D0F7-F1
#
_entry.id   AF-A0A5D9D0F7-F1
#
_cell.length_a   1.000
_cell.length_b   1.000
_cell.length_c   1.000
_cell.angle_alpha   90.00
_cell.angle_beta   90.00
_cell.angle_gamma   90.00
#
_symmetry.space_group_name_H-M   'P 1'
#
loop_
_entity.id
_entity.type
_entity.pdbx_description
1 polymer ?
#
loop_
_entity_poly.entity_id
_entity_poly.type
_entity_poly.pdbx_seq_one_letter_code
_entity_poly.pdbx_strand_id
1 'polypeptide(L)'
;MPTFSPSLEKALHQALTFANERHHEYATLEHLLLALIDDADAAAVMGACNVDLDALRKTVSDYVDNELTNLVTGYDEDSKPTSGFQRVIQRAVIHVQSSGREEVTGANVLVAIFAERESHAAYFLQEQEMTRYDAVNYISHGIGKRPGTSQTRTPRGADEPESENKPNRSNPEEDGSSAKKQQDALKAYCVNLNEKAKNGKIDPLIGRHDEVNRTIQILCRRSKNNPLYVGDPGVGKTAIAEGLAKRIVEGKVPEALANDTIFSLDMGTLLAGTRYRGDFEERLKQVVKELEEFPGAVLFIDEIHTVIGAGATSGGAMDASNLLKPALSSGAIRCIGSTTYKEYRQFFEKDRALVRRFQKIDVNEPSIDDAIAIMKGLKPYFEDYHHLRYSNEAIKAAVELSARYISDRKLPDKAIDVIDETGAAQMLLPVSKRRKLITEREIEATIATMARIPAKTVSKDDEMVLANLEKELRSVVYGQDIAIEALATAIKLARAGLREPNKPIGSYVFSGPTGVGKTEVAKQLAASLGVEMLRFDMSEYMERHTVSRLLGAPPGYVGFDQGGLLTDGVDQHPHSVVLLDEIEKAHPDIYNILLQVMDHGSLTDHNGKKIDFRNVILIMTTNAGASEMAKSAIGFGSSRRTGEDEEAINRLFTPEFRNRLDAIIPFSPLPTAVIHKVVQKFVMQLETQLSERNVTFDLHEDAISWLAEKGYDEKMGARPLSRVIQENIKKPLANEILFGKLKKGGVVSVTVGKKDDGSEGLILEVLPETAPVKPQPEAELKAAKSPGKAKAKTKPASKAAKVNEETDVLVAEADKSDDDNKPRRKANTVPKVPKKK
;
A
#
# COMPACT_ATOMS: atom_id res chain seq x y z
N MET A 1 -12.31 -12.95 -20.14
CA MET A 1 -12.85 -11.66 -20.62
C MET A 1 -14.38 -11.77 -20.56
N PRO A 2 -15.13 -10.67 -20.40
CA PRO A 2 -16.59 -10.75 -20.48
C PRO A 2 -17.00 -11.17 -21.90
N THR A 3 -18.13 -11.87 -22.02
CA THR A 3 -18.69 -12.29 -23.31
C THR A 3 -19.53 -11.16 -23.92
N PHE A 4 -19.68 -11.14 -25.25
CA PHE A 4 -20.67 -10.28 -25.90
C PHE A 4 -22.06 -10.92 -25.79
N SER A 5 -23.12 -10.12 -25.76
CA SER A 5 -24.48 -10.65 -25.86
C SER A 5 -24.75 -11.16 -27.29
N PRO A 6 -25.58 -12.19 -27.48
CA PRO A 6 -25.91 -12.70 -28.82
C PRO A 6 -26.56 -11.65 -29.74
N SER A 7 -27.20 -10.62 -29.17
CA SER A 7 -27.73 -9.49 -29.93
C SER A 7 -26.62 -8.54 -30.40
N LEU A 8 -25.61 -8.27 -29.55
CA LEU A 8 -24.46 -7.47 -29.91
C LEU A 8 -23.56 -8.19 -30.92
N GLU A 9 -23.28 -9.49 -30.78
CA GLU A 9 -22.50 -10.24 -31.78
C GLU A 9 -23.14 -10.14 -33.17
N LYS A 10 -24.47 -10.28 -33.23
CA LYS A 10 -25.22 -10.05 -34.47
C LYS A 10 -25.09 -8.61 -34.98
N ALA A 11 -25.19 -7.59 -34.12
CA ALA A 11 -25.05 -6.19 -34.52
C ALA A 11 -23.62 -5.86 -35.00
N LEU A 12 -22.57 -6.43 -34.39
CA LEU A 12 -21.19 -6.26 -34.82
C LEU A 12 -20.94 -6.88 -36.21
N HIS A 13 -21.49 -8.06 -36.48
CA HIS A 13 -21.46 -8.65 -37.82
C HIS A 13 -22.29 -7.83 -38.82
N GLN A 14 -23.48 -7.36 -38.43
CA GLN A 14 -24.33 -6.56 -39.32
C GLN A 14 -23.68 -5.21 -39.70
N ALA A 15 -22.91 -4.59 -38.80
CA ALA A 15 -22.15 -3.39 -39.10
C ALA A 15 -21.02 -3.63 -40.15
N LEU A 16 -20.44 -4.82 -40.17
CA LEU A 16 -19.50 -5.24 -41.22
C LEU A 16 -20.25 -5.53 -42.53
N THR A 17 -21.39 -6.23 -42.47
CA THR A 17 -22.25 -6.48 -43.64
C THR A 17 -22.67 -5.18 -44.32
N PHE A 18 -23.09 -4.15 -43.58
CA PHE A 18 -23.47 -2.86 -44.15
C PHE A 18 -22.34 -2.13 -44.88
N ALA A 19 -21.08 -2.36 -44.48
CA ALA A 19 -19.89 -1.82 -45.16
C ALA A 19 -19.54 -2.65 -46.41
N ASN A 20 -19.57 -3.99 -46.30
CA ASN A 20 -19.35 -4.92 -47.42
C ASN A 20 -20.39 -4.70 -48.54
N GLU A 21 -21.68 -4.55 -48.21
CA GLU A 21 -22.79 -4.26 -49.15
C GLU A 21 -22.60 -2.98 -49.97
N ARG A 22 -21.75 -2.06 -49.50
CA ARG A 22 -21.42 -0.77 -50.11
C ARG A 22 -20.00 -0.72 -50.67
N HIS A 23 -19.27 -1.84 -50.62
CA HIS A 23 -17.86 -1.96 -50.97
C HIS A 23 -16.95 -0.94 -50.26
N HIS A 24 -17.29 -0.55 -49.02
CA HIS A 24 -16.46 0.37 -48.23
C HIS A 24 -15.23 -0.35 -47.66
N GLU A 25 -14.03 0.21 -47.83
CA GLU A 25 -12.77 -0.38 -47.31
C GLU A 25 -12.79 -0.57 -45.77
N TYR A 26 -13.53 0.30 -45.06
CA TYR A 26 -13.55 0.32 -43.59
C TYR A 26 -14.97 0.40 -42.99
N ALA A 27 -15.20 -0.42 -41.95
CA ALA A 27 -16.38 -0.30 -41.10
C ALA A 27 -16.18 0.81 -40.05
N THR A 28 -16.95 1.88 -40.19
CA THR A 28 -16.89 3.09 -39.36
C THR A 28 -17.87 3.02 -38.17
N LEU A 29 -17.87 4.05 -37.31
CA LEU A 29 -18.79 4.10 -36.16
C LEU A 29 -20.24 4.35 -36.57
N GLU A 30 -20.46 4.89 -37.77
CA GLU A 30 -21.77 5.17 -38.35
C GLU A 30 -22.43 3.86 -38.83
N HIS A 31 -21.65 2.95 -39.42
CA HIS A 31 -22.07 1.57 -39.68
C HIS A 31 -22.42 0.81 -38.39
N LEU A 32 -21.64 1.02 -37.33
CA LEU A 32 -21.91 0.45 -36.00
C LEU A 32 -23.19 1.01 -35.39
N LEU A 33 -23.41 2.33 -35.49
CA LEU A 33 -24.64 2.97 -35.02
C LEU A 33 -25.86 2.46 -35.80
N LEU A 34 -25.77 2.34 -37.13
CA LEU A 34 -26.85 1.82 -37.97
C LEU A 34 -27.28 0.41 -37.52
N ALA A 35 -26.33 -0.47 -37.19
CA ALA A 35 -26.62 -1.80 -36.65
C ALA A 35 -27.13 -1.80 -35.20
N LEU A 36 -26.71 -0.84 -34.37
CA LEU A 36 -27.20 -0.69 -32.99
C LEU A 36 -28.64 -0.13 -32.91
N ILE A 37 -29.19 0.45 -33.99
CA ILE A 37 -30.62 0.78 -34.08
C ILE A 37 -31.48 -0.50 -34.12
N ASP A 38 -30.92 -1.63 -34.57
CA ASP A 38 -31.57 -2.95 -34.59
C ASP A 38 -31.21 -3.86 -33.40
N ASP A 39 -30.27 -3.44 -32.51
CA ASP A 39 -29.99 -4.15 -31.26
C ASP A 39 -31.05 -3.84 -30.19
N ALA A 40 -31.61 -4.87 -29.57
CA ALA A 40 -32.74 -4.73 -28.65
C ALA A 40 -32.43 -3.91 -27.38
N ASP A 41 -31.21 -4.01 -26.84
CA ASP A 41 -30.82 -3.24 -25.66
C ASP A 41 -30.49 -1.79 -26.04
N ALA A 42 -29.73 -1.55 -27.12
CA ALA A 42 -29.38 -0.21 -27.58
C ALA A 42 -30.60 0.59 -28.08
N ALA A 43 -31.51 -0.03 -28.84
CA ALA A 43 -32.77 0.57 -29.26
C ALA A 43 -33.67 0.94 -28.06
N ALA A 44 -33.71 0.10 -27.02
CA ALA A 44 -34.42 0.40 -25.78
C ALA A 44 -33.82 1.63 -25.07
N VAL A 45 -32.48 1.76 -25.02
CA VAL A 45 -31.83 2.95 -24.46
C VAL A 45 -32.14 4.20 -25.27
N MET A 46 -31.98 4.15 -26.61
CA MET A 46 -32.25 5.29 -27.49
C MET A 46 -33.70 5.77 -27.40
N GLY A 47 -34.67 4.84 -27.48
CA GLY A 47 -36.09 5.16 -27.33
C GLY A 47 -36.45 5.70 -25.94
N ALA A 48 -35.81 5.19 -24.87
CA ALA A 48 -35.95 5.74 -23.52
C ALA A 48 -35.33 7.14 -23.37
N CYS A 49 -34.30 7.46 -24.16
CA CYS A 49 -33.70 8.79 -24.25
C CYS A 49 -34.46 9.76 -25.19
N ASN A 50 -35.62 9.35 -25.72
CA ASN A 50 -36.48 10.10 -26.65
C ASN A 50 -35.89 10.30 -28.07
N VAL A 51 -34.94 9.48 -28.49
CA VAL A 51 -34.46 9.45 -29.89
C VAL A 51 -35.56 8.87 -30.79
N ASP A 52 -35.78 9.50 -31.94
CA ASP A 52 -36.56 8.92 -33.03
C ASP A 52 -35.68 7.96 -33.84
N LEU A 53 -35.95 6.65 -33.74
CA LEU A 53 -35.15 5.61 -34.37
C LEU A 53 -35.30 5.58 -35.90
N ASP A 54 -36.46 5.95 -36.43
CA ASP A 54 -36.72 5.95 -37.87
C ASP A 54 -36.07 7.17 -38.53
N ALA A 55 -36.15 8.33 -37.87
CA ALA A 55 -35.41 9.53 -38.28
C ALA A 55 -33.89 9.32 -38.19
N LEU A 56 -33.38 8.78 -37.07
CA LEU A 56 -31.95 8.51 -36.90
C LEU A 56 -31.45 7.48 -37.93
N ARG A 57 -32.19 6.38 -38.17
CA ARG A 57 -31.84 5.39 -39.20
C ARG A 57 -31.72 6.06 -40.56
N LYS A 58 -32.66 6.94 -40.90
CA LYS A 58 -32.60 7.66 -42.18
C LYS A 58 -31.36 8.55 -42.26
N THR A 59 -31.09 9.41 -41.28
CA THR A 59 -29.92 10.30 -41.29
C THR A 59 -28.60 9.52 -41.37
N VAL A 60 -28.49 8.40 -40.63
CA VAL A 60 -27.29 7.56 -40.65
C VAL A 60 -27.15 6.80 -41.98
N SER A 61 -28.24 6.30 -42.57
CA SER A 61 -28.20 5.69 -43.91
C SER A 61 -27.84 6.74 -44.97
N ASP A 62 -28.53 7.88 -45.02
CA ASP A 62 -28.26 8.97 -45.97
C ASP A 62 -26.78 9.41 -45.90
N TYR A 63 -26.17 9.47 -44.71
CA TYR A 63 -24.73 9.72 -44.54
C TYR A 63 -23.84 8.57 -45.05
N VAL A 64 -24.12 7.33 -44.66
CA VAL A 64 -23.34 6.15 -45.07
C VAL A 64 -23.46 5.89 -46.59
N ASP A 65 -24.62 6.16 -47.18
CA ASP A 65 -24.92 5.92 -48.60
C ASP A 65 -24.35 7.02 -49.53
N ASN A 66 -24.08 8.24 -49.03
CA ASN A 66 -23.64 9.38 -49.86
C ASN A 66 -22.28 9.97 -49.45
N GLU A 67 -22.06 10.28 -48.17
CA GLU A 67 -20.83 10.96 -47.71
C GLU A 67 -19.62 10.02 -47.61
N LEU A 68 -19.86 8.72 -47.35
CA LEU A 68 -18.81 7.70 -47.30
C LEU A 68 -18.39 7.16 -48.68
N THR A 69 -18.91 7.70 -49.78
CA THR A 69 -18.54 7.32 -51.17
C THR A 69 -17.03 7.30 -51.42
N ASN A 70 -16.25 8.14 -50.71
CA ASN A 70 -14.78 8.17 -50.80
C ASN A 70 -14.08 6.92 -50.23
N LEU A 71 -14.79 6.03 -49.53
CA LEU A 71 -14.29 4.75 -49.02
C LEU A 71 -14.60 3.57 -49.96
N VAL A 72 -15.31 3.79 -51.07
CA VAL A 72 -15.73 2.71 -51.99
C VAL A 72 -14.53 2.18 -52.79
N THR A 73 -14.15 0.93 -52.55
CA THR A 73 -13.05 0.25 -53.24
C THR A 73 -13.57 -0.69 -54.32
N GLY A 74 -13.00 -0.59 -55.53
CA GLY A 74 -13.35 -1.42 -56.69
C GLY A 74 -12.82 -2.86 -56.66
N TYR A 75 -12.67 -3.46 -55.48
CA TYR A 75 -12.19 -4.83 -55.27
C TYR A 75 -13.00 -5.50 -54.15
N ASP A 76 -13.32 -6.78 -54.31
CA ASP A 76 -14.01 -7.59 -53.28
C ASP A 76 -13.04 -8.03 -52.16
N GLU A 77 -12.60 -7.08 -51.33
CA GLU A 77 -12.01 -7.37 -50.01
C GLU A 77 -13.04 -7.08 -48.89
N ASP A 78 -13.03 -7.90 -47.83
CA ASP A 78 -13.83 -7.64 -46.64
C ASP A 78 -13.45 -6.31 -45.95
N SER A 79 -14.46 -5.51 -45.60
CA SER A 79 -14.37 -4.25 -44.86
C SER A 79 -13.71 -4.46 -43.50
N LYS A 80 -12.73 -3.63 -43.17
CA LYS A 80 -11.94 -3.78 -41.92
C LYS A 80 -12.42 -2.79 -40.85
N PRO A 81 -12.61 -3.19 -39.57
CA PRO A 81 -12.98 -2.25 -38.51
C PRO A 81 -11.99 -1.09 -38.36
N THR A 82 -12.49 0.14 -38.38
CA THR A 82 -11.67 1.34 -38.08
C THR A 82 -11.08 1.29 -36.66
N SER A 83 -10.00 2.03 -36.42
CA SER A 83 -9.43 2.15 -35.07
C SER A 83 -10.43 2.77 -34.06
N GLY A 84 -11.36 3.62 -34.51
CA GLY A 84 -12.47 4.14 -33.70
C GLY A 84 -13.45 3.05 -33.28
N PHE A 85 -13.89 2.21 -34.23
CA PHE A 85 -14.74 1.04 -33.98
C PHE A 85 -14.11 0.10 -32.94
N GLN A 86 -12.82 -0.21 -33.09
CA GLN A 86 -12.08 -1.05 -32.14
C GLN A 86 -11.96 -0.40 -30.74
N ARG A 87 -11.67 0.91 -30.66
CA ARG A 87 -11.62 1.65 -29.37
C ARG A 87 -12.97 1.65 -28.65
N VAL A 88 -14.07 1.80 -29.37
CA VAL A 88 -15.43 1.81 -28.79
C VAL A 88 -15.77 0.45 -28.18
N ILE A 89 -15.52 -0.65 -28.89
CA ILE A 89 -15.74 -2.01 -28.34
C ILE A 89 -14.81 -2.25 -27.14
N GLN A 90 -13.52 -1.93 -27.24
CA GLN A 90 -12.57 -2.14 -26.14
C GLN A 90 -12.97 -1.34 -24.87
N ARG A 91 -13.48 -0.12 -25.03
CA ARG A 91 -14.01 0.67 -23.89
C ARG A 91 -15.28 0.06 -23.30
N ALA A 92 -16.19 -0.49 -24.10
CA ALA A 92 -17.37 -1.19 -23.60
C ALA A 92 -16.97 -2.43 -22.78
N VAL A 93 -16.02 -3.24 -23.28
CA VAL A 93 -15.44 -4.40 -22.55
C VAL A 93 -14.83 -3.96 -21.21
N ILE A 94 -13.96 -2.94 -21.21
CA ILE A 94 -13.31 -2.44 -19.99
C ILE A 94 -14.34 -1.89 -18.99
N HIS A 95 -15.39 -1.19 -19.47
CA HIS A 95 -16.44 -0.67 -18.60
C HIS A 95 -17.24 -1.79 -17.90
N VAL A 96 -17.59 -2.84 -18.64
CA VAL A 96 -18.26 -4.04 -18.11
C VAL A 96 -17.38 -4.77 -17.09
N GLN A 97 -16.08 -4.94 -17.37
CA GLN A 97 -15.13 -5.48 -16.39
C GLN A 97 -15.03 -4.61 -15.12
N SER A 98 -14.95 -3.28 -15.27
CA SER A 98 -14.87 -2.35 -14.14
C SER A 98 -16.13 -2.28 -13.27
N SER A 99 -17.26 -2.79 -13.77
CA SER A 99 -18.55 -2.83 -13.06
C SER A 99 -18.94 -4.24 -12.58
N GLY A 100 -18.03 -5.21 -12.64
CA GLY A 100 -18.23 -6.56 -12.14
C GLY A 100 -19.27 -7.38 -12.91
N ARG A 101 -19.59 -7.00 -14.15
CA ARG A 101 -20.53 -7.71 -15.02
C ARG A 101 -19.77 -8.63 -15.99
N GLU A 102 -20.36 -9.77 -16.32
CA GLU A 102 -19.74 -10.78 -17.20
C GLU A 102 -20.15 -10.66 -18.68
N GLU A 103 -21.20 -9.90 -18.99
CA GLU A 103 -21.76 -9.76 -20.35
C GLU A 103 -21.74 -8.30 -20.84
N VAL A 104 -21.35 -8.11 -22.10
CA VAL A 104 -21.34 -6.83 -22.82
C VAL A 104 -22.52 -6.79 -23.80
N THR A 105 -23.54 -6.01 -23.48
CA THR A 105 -24.69 -5.76 -24.39
C THR A 105 -24.49 -4.49 -25.23
N GLY A 106 -25.25 -4.33 -26.33
CA GLY A 106 -25.12 -3.19 -27.25
C GLY A 106 -25.34 -1.82 -26.61
N ALA A 107 -26.11 -1.74 -25.53
CA ALA A 107 -26.25 -0.53 -24.72
C ALA A 107 -24.89 0.01 -24.18
N ASN A 108 -23.95 -0.88 -23.84
CA ASN A 108 -22.61 -0.49 -23.38
C ASN A 108 -21.76 0.08 -24.53
N VAL A 109 -21.95 -0.45 -25.74
CA VAL A 109 -21.29 0.01 -26.97
C VAL A 109 -21.81 1.39 -27.37
N LEU A 110 -23.14 1.60 -27.28
CA LEU A 110 -23.78 2.90 -27.47
C LEU A 110 -23.23 3.97 -26.51
N VAL A 111 -23.05 3.65 -25.22
CA VAL A 111 -22.37 4.55 -24.25
C VAL A 111 -20.92 4.83 -24.63
N ALA A 112 -20.22 3.86 -25.21
CA ALA A 112 -18.82 4.00 -25.61
C ALA A 112 -18.62 4.84 -26.89
N ILE A 113 -19.62 4.90 -27.81
CA ILE A 113 -19.59 5.80 -28.99
C ILE A 113 -19.40 7.26 -28.55
N PHE A 114 -20.10 7.72 -27.53
CA PHE A 114 -19.94 9.08 -26.98
C PHE A 114 -18.55 9.41 -26.39
N ALA A 115 -17.63 8.44 -26.31
CA ALA A 115 -16.22 8.71 -25.98
C ALA A 115 -15.37 9.08 -27.20
N GLU A 116 -15.82 8.77 -28.43
CA GLU A 116 -15.22 9.22 -29.69
C GLU A 116 -15.98 10.48 -30.18
N ARG A 117 -15.70 11.62 -29.54
CA ARG A 117 -16.41 12.91 -29.77
C ARG A 117 -16.31 13.46 -31.19
N GLU A 118 -15.35 12.98 -31.97
CA GLU A 118 -15.07 13.39 -33.35
C GLU A 118 -15.76 12.49 -34.39
N SER A 119 -16.62 11.55 -33.96
CA SER A 119 -17.40 10.67 -34.84
C SER A 119 -18.76 11.28 -35.22
N HIS A 120 -19.20 11.04 -36.45
CA HIS A 120 -20.53 11.44 -36.91
C HIS A 120 -21.62 10.62 -36.20
N ALA A 121 -21.34 9.37 -35.83
CA ALA A 121 -22.19 8.57 -34.96
C ALA A 121 -22.49 9.26 -33.61
N ALA A 122 -21.50 9.87 -32.97
CA ALA A 122 -21.72 10.63 -31.74
C ALA A 122 -22.44 11.97 -31.99
N TYR A 123 -22.29 12.56 -33.18
CA TYR A 123 -22.96 13.80 -33.59
C TYR A 123 -24.47 13.59 -33.82
N PHE A 124 -24.88 12.59 -34.62
CA PHE A 124 -26.30 12.32 -34.90
C PHE A 124 -27.11 11.97 -33.64
N LEU A 125 -26.48 11.33 -32.65
CA LEU A 125 -27.09 11.10 -31.34
C LEU A 125 -27.28 12.41 -30.55
N GLN A 126 -26.33 13.34 -30.62
CA GLN A 126 -26.43 14.66 -29.98
C GLN A 126 -27.45 15.58 -30.65
N GLU A 127 -27.62 15.48 -31.98
CA GLU A 127 -28.67 16.16 -32.75
C GLU A 127 -30.08 15.75 -32.29
N GLN A 128 -30.26 14.48 -31.91
CA GLN A 128 -31.48 13.92 -31.30
C GLN A 128 -31.57 14.16 -29.78
N GLU A 129 -30.87 15.17 -29.25
CA GLU A 129 -30.77 15.52 -27.82
C GLU A 129 -30.34 14.36 -26.88
N MET A 130 -29.74 13.28 -27.40
CA MET A 130 -29.25 12.17 -26.58
C MET A 130 -27.85 12.46 -26.07
N THR A 131 -27.71 12.56 -24.74
CA THR A 131 -26.41 12.69 -24.10
C THR A 131 -25.89 11.34 -23.60
N ARG A 132 -24.56 11.23 -23.44
CA ARG A 132 -23.94 10.08 -22.75
C ARG A 132 -24.49 9.89 -21.34
N TYR A 133 -24.87 10.98 -20.65
CA TYR A 133 -25.46 10.92 -19.32
C TYR A 133 -26.81 10.20 -19.34
N ASP A 134 -27.69 10.53 -20.30
CA ASP A 134 -29.00 9.88 -20.44
C ASP A 134 -28.86 8.37 -20.66
N ALA A 135 -27.95 7.96 -21.55
CA ALA A 135 -27.68 6.56 -21.86
C ALA A 135 -27.19 5.78 -20.63
N VAL A 136 -26.19 6.31 -19.91
CA VAL A 136 -25.66 5.69 -18.67
C VAL A 136 -26.75 5.63 -17.59
N ASN A 137 -27.53 6.69 -17.41
CA ASN A 137 -28.59 6.77 -16.40
C ASN A 137 -29.70 5.73 -16.64
N TYR A 138 -30.07 5.48 -17.91
CA TYR A 138 -30.99 4.40 -18.26
C TYR A 138 -30.39 3.01 -17.99
N ILE A 139 -29.13 2.75 -18.37
CA ILE A 139 -28.45 1.46 -18.15
C ILE A 139 -28.24 1.17 -16.65
N SER A 140 -28.04 2.21 -15.83
CA SER A 140 -27.85 2.10 -14.39
C SER A 140 -29.16 1.95 -13.61
N HIS A 141 -30.26 2.58 -14.04
CA HIS A 141 -31.47 2.75 -13.21
C HIS A 141 -32.80 2.47 -13.92
N GLY A 142 -32.83 2.21 -15.23
CA GLY A 142 -34.05 1.94 -16.01
C GLY A 142 -34.97 3.15 -16.23
N ILE A 143 -34.53 4.36 -15.92
CA ILE A 143 -35.33 5.59 -15.97
C ILE A 143 -35.13 6.28 -17.33
N GLY A 144 -36.18 6.33 -18.16
CA GLY A 144 -36.19 7.10 -19.42
C GLY A 144 -36.68 8.54 -19.24
N LYS A 145 -36.49 9.39 -20.27
CA LYS A 145 -37.00 10.77 -20.32
C LYS A 145 -38.54 10.84 -20.40
N ARG A 146 -39.20 9.80 -20.92
CA ARG A 146 -40.68 9.73 -21.03
C ARG A 146 -41.31 9.21 -19.73
N PRO A 147 -42.27 9.93 -19.13
CA PRO A 147 -43.05 9.40 -18.01
C PRO A 147 -43.79 8.12 -18.40
N GLY A 148 -43.48 7.00 -17.73
CA GLY A 148 -44.16 5.71 -17.92
C GLY A 148 -43.36 4.63 -18.68
N THR A 149 -42.20 4.94 -19.27
CA THR A 149 -41.34 3.91 -19.92
C THR A 149 -40.30 3.29 -18.97
N SER A 150 -40.38 3.55 -17.67
CA SER A 150 -39.47 3.00 -16.66
C SER A 150 -39.74 1.51 -16.40
N GLN A 151 -38.89 0.64 -16.92
CA GLN A 151 -38.95 -0.81 -16.65
C GLN A 151 -38.31 -1.15 -15.31
N THR A 152 -39.11 -1.67 -14.37
CA THR A 152 -38.63 -2.16 -13.07
C THR A 152 -37.91 -3.50 -13.23
N ARG A 153 -36.65 -3.50 -13.68
CA ARG A 153 -35.77 -4.69 -13.58
C ARG A 153 -35.38 -4.88 -12.11
N THR A 154 -35.74 -6.03 -11.53
CA THR A 154 -35.20 -6.44 -10.22
C THR A 154 -33.71 -6.75 -10.35
N PRO A 155 -32.86 -6.39 -9.37
CA PRO A 155 -31.47 -6.85 -9.33
C PRO A 155 -31.47 -8.39 -9.20
N ARG A 156 -30.82 -9.08 -10.14
CA ARG A 156 -30.67 -10.54 -10.12
C ARG A 156 -29.22 -10.90 -9.85
N GLY A 157 -28.96 -11.54 -8.72
CA GLY A 157 -27.64 -12.02 -8.30
C GLY A 157 -27.77 -12.84 -7.00
N ALA A 158 -26.94 -13.87 -6.86
CA ALA A 158 -27.00 -14.93 -5.84
C ALA A 158 -28.23 -15.87 -5.94
N ASP A 159 -28.04 -16.96 -6.67
CA ASP A 159 -28.54 -18.33 -6.46
C ASP A 159 -29.94 -18.57 -5.85
N GLU A 160 -30.92 -18.86 -6.72
CA GLU A 160 -32.01 -19.80 -6.43
C GLU A 160 -32.13 -20.80 -7.60
N PRO A 161 -32.34 -22.11 -7.34
CA PRO A 161 -32.47 -23.13 -8.37
C PRO A 161 -33.83 -23.09 -9.08
N GLU A 162 -33.88 -23.62 -10.30
CA GLU A 162 -35.09 -23.61 -11.13
C GLU A 162 -36.21 -24.50 -10.57
N SER A 163 -37.45 -24.00 -10.63
CA SER A 163 -38.64 -24.84 -10.63
C SER A 163 -39.68 -24.29 -11.60
N GLU A 164 -39.96 -25.03 -12.66
CA GLU A 164 -41.01 -24.69 -13.62
C GLU A 164 -42.40 -24.83 -12.99
N ASN A 165 -43.28 -23.85 -13.20
CA ASN A 165 -44.62 -24.08 -13.75
C ASN A 165 -45.38 -22.77 -14.01
N LYS A 166 -45.99 -22.67 -15.20
CA LYS A 166 -47.17 -21.84 -15.46
C LYS A 166 -48.33 -22.81 -15.75
N PRO A 167 -49.58 -22.42 -15.43
CA PRO A 167 -50.43 -22.07 -16.56
C PRO A 167 -51.39 -20.89 -16.34
N ASN A 168 -51.51 -20.10 -17.41
CA ASN A 168 -52.68 -19.35 -17.91
C ASN A 168 -53.40 -18.25 -17.09
N ARG A 169 -53.90 -17.29 -17.88
CA ARG A 169 -54.86 -16.23 -17.53
C ARG A 169 -56.28 -16.68 -17.91
N SER A 170 -57.31 -16.16 -17.22
CA SER A 170 -58.64 -16.00 -17.83
C SER A 170 -59.53 -14.97 -17.08
N ASN A 171 -59.28 -13.68 -17.35
CA ASN A 171 -60.21 -12.54 -17.27
C ASN A 171 -60.95 -12.19 -15.94
N PRO A 172 -61.55 -10.98 -15.85
CA PRO A 172 -61.89 -10.36 -14.56
C PRO A 172 -63.39 -10.17 -14.31
N GLU A 173 -63.75 -10.07 -13.03
CA GLU A 173 -64.91 -9.31 -12.54
C GLU A 173 -64.49 -8.46 -11.33
N GLU A 174 -65.32 -7.48 -10.97
CA GLU A 174 -65.01 -6.41 -10.02
C GLU A 174 -65.38 -6.78 -8.57
N ASP A 175 -64.50 -6.46 -7.61
CA ASP A 175 -64.90 -5.59 -6.49
C ASP A 175 -63.66 -4.93 -5.83
N GLY A 176 -63.88 -3.89 -5.03
CA GLY A 176 -62.88 -2.89 -4.68
C GLY A 176 -61.97 -3.23 -3.50
N SER A 177 -60.67 -2.99 -3.68
CA SER A 177 -59.83 -2.38 -2.63
C SER A 177 -58.64 -1.63 -3.24
N SER A 178 -58.68 -0.29 -3.19
CA SER A 178 -57.63 0.60 -3.71
C SER A 178 -56.43 0.74 -2.76
N ALA A 179 -56.02 -0.37 -2.14
CA ALA A 179 -54.88 -0.46 -1.24
C ALA A 179 -53.56 -0.37 -2.03
N LYS A 180 -53.02 0.84 -2.18
CA LYS A 180 -51.67 1.06 -2.71
C LYS A 180 -50.65 0.28 -1.88
N LYS A 181 -49.76 -0.47 -2.54
CA LYS A 181 -48.55 -1.01 -1.91
C LYS A 181 -47.56 0.13 -1.60
N GLN A 182 -47.78 0.84 -0.50
CA GLN A 182 -46.68 1.55 0.16
C GLN A 182 -45.71 0.51 0.71
N GLN A 183 -44.43 0.63 0.35
CA GLN A 183 -43.38 -0.10 1.03
C GLN A 183 -43.11 0.60 2.36
N ASP A 184 -43.17 -0.19 3.43
CA ASP A 184 -42.87 0.15 4.82
C ASP A 184 -41.44 0.70 4.91
N ALA A 185 -41.27 2.01 5.16
CA ALA A 185 -39.98 2.68 5.01
C ALA A 185 -38.97 2.22 6.07
N LEU A 186 -39.44 1.82 7.25
CA LEU A 186 -38.65 1.11 8.27
C LEU A 186 -38.04 -0.19 7.72
N LYS A 187 -38.73 -0.93 6.84
CA LYS A 187 -38.17 -2.14 6.20
C LYS A 187 -37.26 -1.82 5.02
N ALA A 188 -37.34 -0.63 4.45
CA ALA A 188 -36.54 -0.20 3.30
C ALA A 188 -35.21 0.46 3.71
N TYR A 189 -35.18 1.17 4.84
CA TYR A 189 -34.06 2.03 5.25
C TYR A 189 -33.49 1.75 6.66
N CYS A 190 -34.06 0.79 7.39
CA CYS A 190 -33.58 0.41 8.72
C CYS A 190 -33.40 -1.11 8.88
N VAL A 191 -32.44 -1.51 9.72
CA VAL A 191 -32.23 -2.89 10.14
C VAL A 191 -32.75 -3.09 11.57
N ASN A 192 -33.70 -4.01 11.76
CA ASN A 192 -34.21 -4.36 13.08
C ASN A 192 -33.17 -5.18 13.86
N LEU A 193 -32.50 -4.56 14.85
CA LEU A 193 -31.47 -5.21 15.65
C LEU A 193 -32.05 -6.27 16.61
N ASN A 194 -33.31 -6.11 17.04
CA ASN A 194 -33.98 -7.13 17.86
C ASN A 194 -34.28 -8.40 17.04
N GLU A 195 -34.59 -8.29 15.74
CA GLU A 195 -34.71 -9.45 14.85
C GLU A 195 -33.34 -10.06 14.53
N LYS A 196 -32.31 -9.24 14.28
CA LYS A 196 -30.91 -9.70 14.13
C LYS A 196 -30.45 -10.49 15.36
N ALA A 197 -30.82 -10.04 16.57
CA ALA A 197 -30.58 -10.75 17.84
C ALA A 197 -31.34 -12.09 17.92
N LYS A 198 -32.66 -12.11 17.65
CA LYS A 198 -33.49 -13.33 17.66
C LYS A 198 -32.96 -14.40 16.72
N ASN A 199 -32.44 -13.98 15.56
CA ASN A 199 -31.84 -14.87 14.55
C ASN A 199 -30.42 -15.34 14.90
N GLY A 200 -29.90 -15.03 16.09
CA GLY A 200 -28.55 -15.41 16.54
C GLY A 200 -27.41 -14.65 15.86
N LYS A 201 -27.70 -13.68 14.98
CA LYS A 201 -26.73 -12.93 14.16
C LYS A 201 -26.12 -11.73 14.90
N ILE A 202 -26.07 -11.77 16.23
CA ILE A 202 -25.40 -10.75 17.06
C ILE A 202 -24.49 -11.46 18.07
N ASP A 203 -23.25 -11.01 18.10
CA ASP A 203 -22.16 -11.56 18.90
C ASP A 203 -22.37 -11.43 20.43
N PRO A 204 -21.61 -12.15 21.26
CA PRO A 204 -21.63 -11.96 22.71
C PRO A 204 -20.94 -10.65 23.11
N LEU A 205 -21.71 -9.65 23.56
CA LEU A 205 -21.13 -8.41 24.11
C LEU A 205 -20.48 -8.65 25.48
N ILE A 206 -19.15 -8.61 25.51
CA ILE A 206 -18.29 -8.88 26.67
C ILE A 206 -17.65 -7.57 27.17
N GLY A 207 -17.42 -7.46 28.49
CA GLY A 207 -16.78 -6.30 29.14
C GLY A 207 -17.65 -5.04 29.26
N ARG A 208 -18.50 -4.75 28.26
CA ARG A 208 -19.27 -3.50 28.12
C ARG A 208 -20.56 -3.41 28.97
N HIS A 209 -20.54 -3.91 30.20
CA HIS A 209 -21.76 -4.00 31.01
C HIS A 209 -22.21 -2.63 31.54
N ASP A 210 -21.29 -1.76 31.94
CA ASP A 210 -21.63 -0.46 32.52
C ASP A 210 -22.09 0.54 31.47
N GLU A 211 -21.54 0.51 30.25
CA GLU A 211 -22.03 1.32 29.13
C GLU A 211 -23.48 0.94 28.78
N VAL A 212 -23.81 -0.36 28.67
CA VAL A 212 -25.20 -0.80 28.40
C VAL A 212 -26.13 -0.47 29.57
N ASN A 213 -25.70 -0.67 30.82
CA ASN A 213 -26.47 -0.28 32.00
C ASN A 213 -26.75 1.24 32.01
N ARG A 214 -25.77 2.05 31.58
CA ARG A 214 -25.90 3.50 31.43
C ARG A 214 -26.82 3.90 30.28
N THR A 215 -26.79 3.18 29.15
CA THR A 215 -27.73 3.37 28.04
C THR A 215 -29.17 3.11 28.50
N ILE A 216 -29.41 1.98 29.19
CA ILE A 216 -30.71 1.64 29.80
C ILE A 216 -31.18 2.76 30.74
N GLN A 217 -30.30 3.18 31.67
CA GLN A 217 -30.60 4.26 32.62
C GLN A 217 -30.98 5.57 31.93
N ILE A 218 -30.40 5.86 30.75
CA ILE A 218 -30.70 7.06 29.97
C ILE A 218 -32.01 6.91 29.22
N LEU A 219 -32.27 5.79 28.53
CA LEU A 219 -33.51 5.54 27.79
C LEU A 219 -34.76 5.60 28.70
N CYS A 220 -34.64 5.14 29.96
CA CYS A 220 -35.71 5.23 30.96
C CYS A 220 -35.97 6.64 31.52
N ARG A 221 -35.26 7.69 31.08
CA ARG A 221 -35.49 9.06 31.57
C ARG A 221 -36.72 9.69 30.93
N ARG A 222 -37.43 10.54 31.68
CA ARG A 222 -38.47 11.44 31.13
C ARG A 222 -37.90 12.54 30.23
N SER A 223 -36.62 12.90 30.39
CA SER A 223 -35.96 13.92 29.55
C SER A 223 -34.44 13.73 29.52
N LYS A 224 -33.82 14.16 28.41
CA LYS A 224 -32.45 13.80 28.01
C LYS A 224 -32.26 12.27 27.96
N ASN A 225 -33.18 11.62 27.26
CA ASN A 225 -33.34 10.18 27.13
C ASN A 225 -32.70 9.59 25.87
N ASN A 226 -31.85 10.36 25.19
CA ASN A 226 -31.13 9.95 23.99
C ASN A 226 -29.65 9.68 24.36
N PRO A 227 -29.18 8.43 24.39
CA PRO A 227 -27.77 8.11 24.61
C PRO A 227 -26.90 8.58 23.43
N LEU A 228 -25.67 9.03 23.71
CA LEU A 228 -24.67 9.32 22.68
C LEU A 228 -23.35 8.66 23.07
N TYR A 229 -22.96 7.60 22.36
CA TYR A 229 -21.66 6.96 22.50
C TYR A 229 -20.59 7.85 21.87
N VAL A 230 -19.64 8.29 22.68
CA VAL A 230 -18.49 9.07 22.22
C VAL A 230 -17.22 8.29 22.57
N GLY A 231 -16.48 7.88 21.54
CA GLY A 231 -15.28 7.05 21.68
C GLY A 231 -14.55 6.93 20.35
N ASP A 232 -13.30 6.51 20.37
CA ASP A 232 -12.49 6.36 19.15
C ASP A 232 -13.11 5.35 18.15
N PRO A 233 -12.67 5.31 16.88
CA PRO A 233 -12.97 4.19 15.97
C PRO A 233 -12.53 2.85 16.57
N GLY A 234 -13.12 1.74 16.12
CA GLY A 234 -12.73 0.38 16.53
C GLY A 234 -13.12 -0.05 17.96
N VAL A 235 -13.41 0.85 18.90
CA VAL A 235 -13.69 0.48 20.32
C VAL A 235 -15.00 -0.31 20.56
N GLY A 236 -15.78 -0.60 19.51
CA GLY A 236 -17.00 -1.40 19.58
C GLY A 236 -18.28 -0.61 19.90
N LYS A 237 -18.39 0.67 19.51
CA LYS A 237 -19.60 1.51 19.77
C LYS A 237 -20.90 0.85 19.27
N THR A 238 -20.89 0.33 18.04
CA THR A 238 -22.01 -0.39 17.40
C THR A 238 -22.42 -1.63 18.20
N ALA A 239 -21.45 -2.42 18.66
CA ALA A 239 -21.68 -3.64 19.46
C ALA A 239 -22.39 -3.36 20.80
N ILE A 240 -22.27 -2.16 21.37
CA ILE A 240 -23.01 -1.74 22.57
C ILE A 240 -24.52 -1.56 22.27
N ALA A 241 -24.88 -1.05 21.09
CA ALA A 241 -26.27 -0.97 20.64
C ALA A 241 -26.85 -2.36 20.33
N GLU A 242 -26.07 -3.21 19.64
CA GLU A 242 -26.45 -4.59 19.35
C GLU A 242 -26.62 -5.46 20.61
N GLY A 243 -25.71 -5.34 21.57
CA GLY A 243 -25.81 -6.02 22.86
C GLY A 243 -26.97 -5.52 23.72
N LEU A 244 -27.42 -4.27 23.55
CA LEU A 244 -28.68 -3.81 24.15
C LEU A 244 -29.89 -4.49 23.49
N ALA A 245 -29.96 -4.54 22.16
CA ALA A 245 -31.04 -5.24 21.44
C ALA A 245 -31.13 -6.71 21.87
N LYS A 246 -29.97 -7.37 22.02
CA LYS A 246 -29.85 -8.74 22.54
C LYS A 246 -30.35 -8.85 23.99
N ARG A 247 -30.00 -7.91 24.89
CA ARG A 247 -30.56 -7.89 26.25
C ARG A 247 -32.08 -7.67 26.30
N ILE A 248 -32.66 -6.89 25.39
CA ILE A 248 -34.13 -6.73 25.31
C ILE A 248 -34.77 -8.08 24.95
N VAL A 249 -34.26 -8.74 23.90
CA VAL A 249 -34.74 -10.07 23.46
C VAL A 249 -34.56 -11.16 24.53
N GLU A 250 -33.48 -11.09 25.32
CA GLU A 250 -33.22 -11.99 26.45
C GLU A 250 -34.01 -11.63 27.73
N GLY A 251 -34.84 -10.57 27.72
CA GLY A 251 -35.59 -10.11 28.90
C GLY A 251 -34.74 -9.52 30.03
N LYS A 252 -33.48 -9.15 29.74
CA LYS A 252 -32.49 -8.63 30.70
C LYS A 252 -32.48 -7.10 30.77
N VAL A 253 -33.66 -6.50 30.67
CA VAL A 253 -33.91 -5.04 30.75
C VAL A 253 -35.08 -4.75 31.70
N PRO A 254 -35.19 -3.53 32.26
CA PRO A 254 -36.38 -3.13 33.00
C PRO A 254 -37.65 -3.22 32.15
N GLU A 255 -38.79 -3.47 32.80
CA GLU A 255 -40.13 -3.56 32.17
C GLU A 255 -40.42 -2.40 31.19
N ALA A 256 -40.00 -1.18 31.56
CA ALA A 256 -40.13 0.03 30.76
C ALA A 256 -39.41 0.01 29.38
N LEU A 257 -38.52 -0.95 29.13
CA LEU A 257 -37.85 -1.17 27.83
C LEU A 257 -38.11 -2.60 27.27
N ALA A 258 -38.92 -3.43 27.93
CA ALA A 258 -39.06 -4.85 27.58
C ALA A 258 -39.71 -5.09 26.21
N ASN A 259 -40.54 -4.15 25.75
CA ASN A 259 -41.20 -4.17 24.44
C ASN A 259 -40.52 -3.25 23.41
N ASP A 260 -39.37 -2.64 23.73
CA ASP A 260 -38.71 -1.70 22.83
C ASP A 260 -38.05 -2.40 21.64
N THR A 261 -38.09 -1.77 20.47
CA THR A 261 -37.45 -2.28 19.24
C THR A 261 -36.40 -1.30 18.74
N ILE A 262 -35.17 -1.76 18.60
CA ILE A 262 -34.05 -0.94 18.12
C ILE A 262 -33.90 -1.10 16.61
N PHE A 263 -34.08 0.00 15.88
CA PHE A 263 -33.91 0.10 14.43
C PHE A 263 -32.59 0.82 14.13
N SER A 264 -31.64 0.15 13.51
CA SER A 264 -30.40 0.77 13.01
C SER A 264 -30.68 1.45 11.67
N LEU A 265 -30.36 2.73 11.54
CA LEU A 265 -30.49 3.47 10.29
C LEU A 265 -29.40 3.04 9.30
N ASP A 266 -29.77 2.62 8.10
CA ASP A 266 -28.82 2.29 7.04
C ASP A 266 -28.60 3.50 6.12
N MET A 267 -27.51 4.23 6.37
CA MET A 267 -27.12 5.40 5.58
C MET A 267 -26.82 5.05 4.10
N GLY A 268 -26.39 3.82 3.81
CA GLY A 268 -26.16 3.36 2.44
C GLY A 268 -27.46 3.27 1.65
N THR A 269 -28.49 2.62 2.21
CA THR A 269 -29.82 2.53 1.57
C THR A 269 -30.51 3.89 1.46
N LEU A 270 -30.38 4.76 2.48
CA LEU A 270 -30.93 6.12 2.44
C LEU A 270 -30.33 6.95 1.32
N LEU A 271 -29.02 6.83 1.07
CA LEU A 271 -28.31 7.56 0.01
C LEU A 271 -28.48 6.91 -1.37
N ALA A 272 -28.65 5.58 -1.44
CA ALA A 272 -28.74 4.82 -2.70
C ALA A 272 -29.86 5.33 -3.61
N GLY A 273 -29.48 5.82 -4.80
CA GLY A 273 -30.42 6.36 -5.78
C GLY A 273 -31.03 7.72 -5.41
N THR A 274 -30.50 8.43 -4.40
CA THR A 274 -30.73 9.87 -4.26
C THR A 274 -29.90 10.63 -5.29
N ARG A 275 -30.48 11.66 -5.93
CA ARG A 275 -29.78 12.59 -6.83
C ARG A 275 -29.70 13.98 -6.23
N TYR A 276 -30.68 14.35 -5.41
CA TYR A 276 -30.75 15.63 -4.72
C TYR A 276 -30.83 15.42 -3.21
N ARG A 277 -30.30 16.38 -2.46
CA ARG A 277 -30.37 16.41 -0.99
C ARG A 277 -31.82 16.34 -0.47
N GLY A 278 -32.79 16.86 -1.22
CA GLY A 278 -34.22 16.76 -0.91
C GLY A 278 -34.73 15.32 -0.88
N ASP A 279 -34.22 14.43 -1.73
CA ASP A 279 -34.62 13.02 -1.79
C ASP A 279 -34.25 12.30 -0.47
N PHE A 280 -33.05 12.57 0.05
CA PHE A 280 -32.57 12.07 1.33
C PHE A 280 -33.38 12.65 2.51
N GLU A 281 -33.63 13.96 2.51
CA GLU A 281 -34.45 14.62 3.53
C GLU A 281 -35.90 14.11 3.54
N GLU A 282 -36.48 13.76 2.37
CA GLU A 282 -37.80 13.13 2.32
C GLU A 282 -37.80 11.71 2.87
N ARG A 283 -36.85 10.85 2.45
CA ARG A 283 -36.73 9.47 2.97
C ARG A 283 -36.54 9.43 4.48
N LEU A 284 -35.65 10.28 5.02
CA LEU A 284 -35.44 10.37 6.46
C LEU A 284 -36.71 10.87 7.18
N LYS A 285 -37.47 11.80 6.59
CA LYS A 285 -38.75 12.27 7.13
C LYS A 285 -39.83 11.18 7.12
N GLN A 286 -39.85 10.30 6.12
CA GLN A 286 -40.72 9.11 6.09
C GLN A 286 -40.35 8.16 7.25
N VAL A 287 -39.07 7.83 7.43
CA VAL A 287 -38.57 7.00 8.55
C VAL A 287 -38.91 7.62 9.91
N VAL A 288 -38.68 8.92 10.11
CA VAL A 288 -39.03 9.60 11.38
C VAL A 288 -40.54 9.53 11.65
N LYS A 289 -41.40 9.71 10.64
CA LYS A 289 -42.85 9.63 10.81
C LYS A 289 -43.30 8.21 11.21
N GLU A 290 -42.76 7.17 10.57
CA GLU A 290 -43.08 5.78 10.93
C GLU A 290 -42.58 5.41 12.34
N LEU A 291 -41.43 5.97 12.77
CA LEU A 291 -40.95 5.83 14.16
C LEU A 291 -41.84 6.55 15.19
N GLU A 292 -42.44 7.68 14.85
CA GLU A 292 -43.43 8.36 15.72
C GLU A 292 -44.76 7.58 15.81
N GLU A 293 -45.09 6.78 14.80
CA GLU A 293 -46.28 5.90 14.77
C GLU A 293 -46.01 4.51 15.41
N PHE A 294 -44.75 4.12 15.62
CA PHE A 294 -44.36 2.81 16.21
C PHE A 294 -44.08 2.91 17.72
N PRO A 295 -44.98 2.43 18.61
CA PRO A 295 -44.76 2.49 20.06
C PRO A 295 -43.58 1.61 20.48
N GLY A 296 -42.70 2.13 21.33
CA GLY A 296 -41.50 1.41 21.78
C GLY A 296 -40.30 1.49 20.82
N ALA A 297 -40.39 2.22 19.70
CA ALA A 297 -39.25 2.40 18.81
C ALA A 297 -38.07 3.11 19.50
N VAL A 298 -36.85 2.73 19.10
CA VAL A 298 -35.60 3.41 19.39
C VAL A 298 -34.74 3.41 18.12
N LEU A 299 -34.40 4.58 17.61
CA LEU A 299 -33.54 4.73 16.44
C LEU A 299 -32.07 4.67 16.86
N PHE A 300 -31.28 3.76 16.29
CA PHE A 300 -29.83 3.81 16.37
C PHE A 300 -29.27 4.45 15.10
N ILE A 301 -28.43 5.46 15.26
CA ILE A 301 -27.70 6.11 14.16
C ILE A 301 -26.21 5.95 14.47
N ASP A 302 -25.51 5.10 13.71
CA ASP A 302 -24.06 5.10 13.72
C ASP A 302 -23.52 6.31 12.95
N GLU A 303 -22.32 6.76 13.33
CA GLU A 303 -21.70 7.99 12.82
C GLU A 303 -22.68 9.18 12.72
N ILE A 304 -23.47 9.41 13.77
CA ILE A 304 -24.60 10.36 13.79
C ILE A 304 -24.23 11.81 13.42
N HIS A 305 -22.95 12.16 13.44
CA HIS A 305 -22.44 13.43 12.91
C HIS A 305 -22.74 13.62 11.41
N THR A 306 -22.78 12.54 10.62
CA THR A 306 -23.05 12.55 9.17
C THR A 306 -24.42 13.12 8.82
N VAL A 307 -25.42 12.88 9.68
CA VAL A 307 -26.81 13.36 9.55
C VAL A 307 -26.98 14.78 10.09
N ILE A 308 -26.00 15.26 10.87
CA ILE A 308 -26.10 16.44 11.74
C ILE A 308 -25.17 17.60 11.30
N GLY A 309 -24.60 17.52 10.09
CA GLY A 309 -23.51 18.34 9.53
C GLY A 309 -23.66 19.88 9.41
N ALA A 310 -24.63 20.49 10.10
CA ALA A 310 -24.61 21.88 10.57
C ALA A 310 -24.15 22.96 9.56
N GLY A 311 -24.85 23.07 8.43
CA GLY A 311 -24.78 24.25 7.55
C GLY A 311 -23.46 24.53 6.81
N ALA A 312 -22.62 23.53 6.55
CA ALA A 312 -21.36 23.72 5.84
C ALA A 312 -21.56 24.19 4.37
N THR A 313 -21.16 25.43 4.06
CA THR A 313 -21.15 25.98 2.68
C THR A 313 -19.97 25.50 1.83
N SER A 314 -19.03 24.76 2.42
CA SER A 314 -17.86 24.19 1.77
C SER A 314 -17.63 22.75 2.27
N GLY A 315 -18.08 21.75 1.51
CA GLY A 315 -17.72 20.33 1.73
C GLY A 315 -18.84 19.39 2.17
N GLY A 316 -19.69 18.97 1.22
CA GLY A 316 -20.31 17.62 1.14
C GLY A 316 -21.36 17.18 2.17
N ALA A 317 -21.34 17.64 3.42
CA ALA A 317 -22.16 17.07 4.49
C ALA A 317 -23.66 17.39 4.33
N MET A 318 -24.52 16.38 4.53
CA MET A 318 -25.98 16.55 4.53
C MET A 318 -26.46 16.97 5.92
N ASP A 319 -27.04 18.18 6.04
CA ASP A 319 -27.53 18.69 7.32
C ASP A 319 -29.04 18.44 7.49
N ALA A 320 -29.39 17.22 7.88
CA ALA A 320 -30.74 16.85 8.26
C ALA A 320 -31.05 17.14 9.75
N SER A 321 -30.18 17.87 10.46
CA SER A 321 -30.40 18.18 11.88
C SER A 321 -31.73 18.93 12.12
N ASN A 322 -32.19 19.70 11.14
CA ASN A 322 -33.47 20.42 11.18
C ASN A 322 -34.71 19.51 11.18
N LEU A 323 -34.61 18.28 10.67
CA LEU A 323 -35.70 17.28 10.73
C LEU A 323 -35.71 16.55 12.07
N LEU A 324 -34.53 16.23 12.62
CA LEU A 324 -34.40 15.51 13.89
C LEU A 324 -34.65 16.41 15.11
N LYS A 325 -34.26 17.69 15.06
CA LYS A 325 -34.39 18.64 16.18
C LYS A 325 -35.83 18.77 16.74
N PRO A 326 -36.89 18.86 15.92
CA PRO A 326 -38.28 18.83 16.40
C PRO A 326 -38.64 17.52 17.12
N ALA A 327 -38.47 16.37 16.48
CA ALA A 327 -38.88 15.06 17.02
C ALA A 327 -38.11 14.67 18.30
N LEU A 328 -36.80 14.97 18.34
CA LEU A 328 -35.97 14.83 19.56
C LEU A 328 -36.35 15.84 20.66
N SER A 329 -37.08 16.92 20.33
CA SER A 329 -37.46 17.98 21.29
C SER A 329 -38.92 17.90 21.77
N SER A 330 -39.82 17.31 20.99
CA SER A 330 -41.11 16.81 21.50
C SER A 330 -40.91 15.58 22.39
N GLY A 331 -39.86 14.80 22.11
CA GLY A 331 -39.64 13.49 22.72
C GLY A 331 -40.46 12.38 22.06
N ALA A 332 -40.97 12.62 20.84
CA ALA A 332 -41.76 11.65 20.08
C ALA A 332 -40.90 10.48 19.58
N ILE A 333 -39.61 10.71 19.32
CA ILE A 333 -38.63 9.65 19.03
C ILE A 333 -37.57 9.55 20.13
N ARG A 334 -37.07 8.33 20.37
CA ARG A 334 -35.85 8.06 21.14
C ARG A 334 -34.72 7.67 20.19
N CYS A 335 -33.53 8.20 20.41
CA CYS A 335 -32.37 8.00 19.55
C CYS A 335 -31.12 7.61 20.37
N ILE A 336 -30.37 6.62 19.89
CA ILE A 336 -29.02 6.28 20.32
C ILE A 336 -28.07 6.70 19.20
N GLY A 337 -27.13 7.60 19.48
CA GLY A 337 -26.10 8.02 18.52
C GLY A 337 -24.72 7.42 18.81
N SER A 338 -23.88 7.29 17.78
CA SER A 338 -22.46 6.93 17.88
C SER A 338 -21.56 7.90 17.10
N THR A 339 -20.47 8.37 17.70
CA THR A 339 -19.55 9.39 17.13
C THR A 339 -18.17 9.34 17.79
N THR A 340 -17.14 9.95 17.18
CA THR A 340 -15.81 10.09 17.80
C THR A 340 -15.64 11.36 18.63
N TYR A 341 -14.57 11.41 19.43
CA TYR A 341 -14.18 12.60 20.18
C TYR A 341 -13.90 13.84 19.32
N LYS A 342 -13.45 13.66 18.06
CA LYS A 342 -13.17 14.76 17.13
C LYS A 342 -14.48 15.38 16.62
N GLU A 343 -15.36 14.55 16.05
CA GLU A 343 -16.69 14.95 15.57
C GLU A 343 -17.55 15.57 16.67
N TYR A 344 -17.54 14.99 17.88
CA TYR A 344 -18.33 15.50 19.01
C TYR A 344 -18.00 16.97 19.30
N ARG A 345 -16.71 17.33 19.35
CA ARG A 345 -16.26 18.71 19.54
C ARG A 345 -16.53 19.59 18.32
N GLN A 346 -16.40 19.01 17.11
CA GLN A 346 -16.51 19.75 15.85
C GLN A 346 -17.96 20.12 15.50
N PHE A 347 -18.92 19.24 15.76
CA PHE A 347 -20.31 19.38 15.34
C PHE A 347 -21.30 19.43 16.52
N PHE A 348 -21.27 18.42 17.41
CA PHE A 348 -22.28 18.29 18.48
C PHE A 348 -22.16 19.38 19.55
N GLU A 349 -20.97 19.62 20.09
CA GLU A 349 -20.75 20.50 21.25
C GLU A 349 -21.12 21.97 20.95
N LYS A 350 -21.09 22.37 19.68
CA LYS A 350 -21.54 23.68 19.20
C LYS A 350 -23.06 23.80 19.14
N ASP A 351 -23.78 22.70 18.89
CA ASP A 351 -25.24 22.70 18.78
C ASP A 351 -25.92 22.64 20.15
N ARG A 352 -26.30 23.82 20.65
CA ARG A 352 -27.01 23.99 21.92
C ARG A 352 -28.38 23.30 21.98
N ALA A 353 -29.00 22.91 20.87
CA ALA A 353 -30.25 22.15 20.90
C ALA A 353 -29.96 20.66 21.14
N LEU A 354 -29.01 20.08 20.40
CA LEU A 354 -28.66 18.65 20.50
C LEU A 354 -28.01 18.30 21.85
N VAL A 355 -27.10 19.14 22.37
CA VAL A 355 -26.50 18.99 23.73
C VAL A 355 -27.57 19.07 24.85
N ARG A 356 -28.76 19.62 24.56
CA ARG A 356 -29.91 19.63 25.48
C ARG A 356 -30.85 18.43 25.34
N ARG A 357 -30.59 17.49 24.41
CA ARG A 357 -31.39 16.27 24.17
C ARG A 357 -30.60 14.97 24.34
N PHE A 358 -29.33 14.97 23.97
CA PHE A 358 -28.45 13.82 24.17
C PHE A 358 -27.79 13.82 25.56
N GLN A 359 -27.40 12.62 26.00
CA GLN A 359 -26.58 12.38 27.18
C GLN A 359 -25.35 11.56 26.75
N LYS A 360 -24.18 12.20 26.78
CA LYS A 360 -22.89 11.58 26.48
C LYS A 360 -22.60 10.38 27.40
N ILE A 361 -22.13 9.30 26.78
CA ILE A 361 -21.51 8.12 27.39
C ILE A 361 -20.12 8.02 26.75
N ASP A 362 -19.07 8.04 27.56
CA ASP A 362 -17.70 7.81 27.10
C ASP A 362 -17.45 6.31 26.90
N VAL A 363 -16.98 5.93 25.72
CA VAL A 363 -16.64 4.54 25.37
C VAL A 363 -15.13 4.46 25.14
N ASN A 364 -14.43 4.04 26.18
CA ASN A 364 -12.96 3.92 26.17
C ASN A 364 -12.50 2.67 25.42
N GLU A 365 -11.24 2.65 24.98
CA GLU A 365 -10.54 1.43 24.57
C GLU A 365 -10.55 0.40 25.74
N PRO A 366 -10.86 -0.89 25.51
CA PRO A 366 -10.91 -1.90 26.57
C PRO A 366 -9.49 -2.23 27.08
N SER A 367 -9.40 -2.82 28.28
CA SER A 367 -8.10 -3.32 28.77
C SER A 367 -7.63 -4.52 27.95
N ILE A 368 -6.34 -4.88 28.07
CA ILE A 368 -5.79 -6.08 27.44
C ILE A 368 -6.53 -7.34 27.91
N ASP A 369 -6.85 -7.45 29.20
CA ASP A 369 -7.59 -8.60 29.74
C ASP A 369 -9.04 -8.65 29.22
N ASP A 370 -9.72 -7.51 29.13
CA ASP A 370 -11.06 -7.41 28.55
C ASP A 370 -11.06 -7.75 27.04
N ALA A 371 -10.07 -7.27 26.30
CA ALA A 371 -9.91 -7.58 24.88
C ALA A 371 -9.60 -9.07 24.67
N ILE A 372 -8.77 -9.70 25.53
CA ILE A 372 -8.56 -11.16 25.53
C ILE A 372 -9.88 -11.90 25.83
N ALA A 373 -10.72 -11.38 26.73
CA ALA A 373 -12.04 -11.97 27.01
C ALA A 373 -13.00 -11.84 25.82
N ILE A 374 -13.05 -10.67 25.16
CA ILE A 374 -13.81 -10.43 23.92
C ILE A 374 -13.36 -11.41 22.83
N MET A 375 -12.06 -11.48 22.54
CA MET A 375 -11.52 -12.36 21.49
C MET A 375 -11.75 -13.85 21.79
N LYS A 376 -11.74 -14.27 23.07
CA LYS A 376 -12.14 -15.65 23.45
C LYS A 376 -13.63 -15.93 23.24
N GLY A 377 -14.50 -14.91 23.30
CA GLY A 377 -15.93 -15.02 22.99
C GLY A 377 -16.24 -15.01 21.49
N LEU A 378 -15.47 -14.27 20.70
CA LEU A 378 -15.58 -14.24 19.24
C LEU A 378 -14.91 -15.44 18.55
N LYS A 379 -13.89 -16.03 19.19
CA LYS A 379 -13.12 -17.18 18.67
C LYS A 379 -13.97 -18.27 17.97
N PRO A 380 -15.07 -18.80 18.54
CA PRO A 380 -15.84 -19.87 17.90
C PRO A 380 -16.38 -19.48 16.52
N TYR A 381 -16.81 -18.23 16.35
CA TYR A 381 -17.32 -17.72 15.08
C TYR A 381 -16.22 -17.67 14.01
N PHE A 382 -14.98 -17.29 14.37
CA PHE A 382 -13.82 -17.37 13.47
C PHE A 382 -13.34 -18.81 13.21
N GLU A 383 -13.45 -19.71 14.19
CA GLU A 383 -13.14 -21.14 14.01
C GLU A 383 -14.13 -21.81 13.03
N ASP A 384 -15.42 -21.51 13.16
CA ASP A 384 -16.48 -22.01 12.28
C ASP A 384 -16.39 -21.38 10.88
N TYR A 385 -16.15 -20.07 10.75
CA TYR A 385 -16.06 -19.37 9.46
C TYR A 385 -14.81 -19.79 8.64
N HIS A 386 -13.63 -19.84 9.27
CA HIS A 386 -12.39 -20.25 8.58
C HIS A 386 -12.14 -21.78 8.58
N HIS A 387 -13.05 -22.57 9.15
CA HIS A 387 -12.98 -24.04 9.26
C HIS A 387 -11.65 -24.56 9.89
N LEU A 388 -11.11 -23.82 10.88
CA LEU A 388 -9.84 -24.10 11.54
C LEU A 388 -9.95 -23.80 13.05
N ARG A 389 -8.85 -23.94 13.80
CA ARG A 389 -8.80 -23.64 15.24
C ARG A 389 -7.73 -22.64 15.60
N TYR A 390 -7.96 -21.85 16.66
CA TYR A 390 -6.98 -20.95 17.24
C TYR A 390 -6.56 -21.47 18.62
N SER A 391 -5.26 -21.49 18.92
CA SER A 391 -4.80 -21.75 20.30
C SER A 391 -5.20 -20.60 21.23
N ASN A 392 -5.31 -20.84 22.54
CA ASN A 392 -5.68 -19.78 23.48
C ASN A 392 -4.54 -18.76 23.67
N GLU A 393 -3.32 -19.22 23.40
CA GLU A 393 -2.07 -18.48 23.36
C GLU A 393 -2.03 -17.61 22.10
N ALA A 394 -2.46 -18.13 20.94
CA ALA A 394 -2.64 -17.34 19.71
C ALA A 394 -3.62 -16.17 19.90
N ILE A 395 -4.78 -16.42 20.55
CA ILE A 395 -5.73 -15.35 20.90
C ILE A 395 -5.11 -14.30 21.84
N LYS A 396 -4.28 -14.73 22.81
CA LYS A 396 -3.58 -13.82 23.72
C LYS A 396 -2.52 -12.98 22.99
N ALA A 397 -1.71 -13.63 22.17
CA ALA A 397 -0.69 -13.00 21.34
C ALA A 397 -1.31 -11.97 20.38
N ALA A 398 -2.45 -12.27 19.76
CA ALA A 398 -3.15 -11.35 18.86
C ALA A 398 -3.50 -10.02 19.54
N VAL A 399 -3.94 -10.06 20.81
CA VAL A 399 -4.21 -8.84 21.59
C VAL A 399 -2.93 -8.15 22.05
N GLU A 400 -1.99 -8.88 22.67
CA GLU A 400 -0.78 -8.28 23.26
C GLU A 400 0.19 -7.72 22.20
N LEU A 401 0.35 -8.41 21.08
CA LEU A 401 1.22 -7.97 19.98
C LEU A 401 0.55 -6.84 19.16
N SER A 402 -0.75 -6.91 18.86
CA SER A 402 -1.42 -5.79 18.17
C SER A 402 -1.47 -4.52 19.04
N ALA A 403 -1.65 -4.66 20.36
CA ALA A 403 -1.54 -3.54 21.30
C ALA A 403 -0.13 -2.91 21.32
N ARG A 404 0.92 -3.69 21.04
CA ARG A 404 2.32 -3.25 21.05
C ARG A 404 2.79 -2.64 19.71
N TYR A 405 2.41 -3.26 18.59
CA TYR A 405 2.97 -2.99 17.27
C TYR A 405 2.00 -2.27 16.30
N ILE A 406 0.68 -2.32 16.53
CA ILE A 406 -0.33 -1.65 15.70
C ILE A 406 -0.89 -0.48 16.53
N SER A 407 -0.30 0.70 16.39
CA SER A 407 -0.56 1.88 17.24
C SER A 407 -1.57 2.88 16.68
N ASP A 408 -1.87 2.80 15.38
CA ASP A 408 -2.88 3.60 14.67
C ASP A 408 -4.32 3.19 15.03
N ARG A 409 -4.56 1.89 15.20
CA ARG A 409 -5.86 1.30 15.54
C ARG A 409 -6.05 1.03 17.03
N LYS A 410 -7.29 0.73 17.40
CA LYS A 410 -7.76 0.53 18.77
C LYS A 410 -8.15 -0.92 19.03
N LEU A 411 -8.08 -1.35 20.29
CA LEU A 411 -8.72 -2.59 20.72
C LEU A 411 -10.26 -2.41 20.80
N PRO A 412 -11.06 -3.47 20.56
CA PRO A 412 -10.66 -4.82 20.15
C PRO A 412 -10.39 -4.96 18.63
N ASP A 413 -10.87 -4.02 17.82
CA ASP A 413 -10.79 -3.95 16.34
C ASP A 413 -9.49 -4.50 15.73
N LYS A 414 -8.32 -3.95 16.07
CA LYS A 414 -7.04 -4.45 15.54
C LYS A 414 -6.66 -5.89 15.92
N ALA A 415 -7.23 -6.43 17.00
CA ALA A 415 -7.04 -7.83 17.37
C ALA A 415 -8.05 -8.76 16.66
N ILE A 416 -9.21 -8.22 16.26
CA ILE A 416 -10.16 -8.88 15.37
C ILE A 416 -9.54 -9.02 13.97
N ASP A 417 -9.04 -7.92 13.39
CA ASP A 417 -8.35 -7.91 12.09
C ASP A 417 -7.24 -8.96 12.02
N VAL A 418 -6.34 -8.99 13.02
CA VAL A 418 -5.22 -9.94 13.11
C VAL A 418 -5.69 -11.40 13.09
N ILE A 419 -6.78 -11.72 13.80
CA ILE A 419 -7.32 -13.08 13.84
C ILE A 419 -7.95 -13.45 12.49
N ASP A 420 -8.76 -12.56 11.92
CA ASP A 420 -9.44 -12.83 10.65
C ASP A 420 -8.46 -12.94 9.47
N GLU A 421 -7.48 -12.03 9.38
CA GLU A 421 -6.43 -12.06 8.36
C GLU A 421 -5.54 -13.30 8.49
N THR A 422 -5.23 -13.75 9.72
CA THR A 422 -4.48 -15.01 9.94
C THR A 422 -5.29 -16.24 9.48
N GLY A 423 -6.62 -16.21 9.63
CA GLY A 423 -7.51 -17.23 9.10
C GLY A 423 -7.53 -17.23 7.57
N ALA A 424 -7.76 -16.06 6.98
CA ALA A 424 -7.79 -15.84 5.53
C ALA A 424 -6.45 -16.22 4.86
N ALA A 425 -5.31 -15.96 5.51
CA ALA A 425 -3.99 -16.35 5.03
C ALA A 425 -3.83 -17.88 4.85
N GLN A 426 -4.56 -18.71 5.62
CA GLN A 426 -4.58 -20.16 5.35
C GLN A 426 -5.33 -20.50 4.06
N MET A 427 -6.32 -19.70 3.64
CA MET A 427 -7.07 -19.96 2.41
C MET A 427 -6.21 -19.75 1.15
N LEU A 428 -5.22 -18.86 1.21
CA LEU A 428 -4.22 -18.66 0.15
C LEU A 428 -3.30 -19.87 -0.05
N LEU A 429 -3.14 -20.73 0.97
CA LEU A 429 -2.31 -21.93 0.88
C LEU A 429 -3.08 -23.09 0.20
N PRO A 430 -2.42 -23.93 -0.63
CA PRO A 430 -2.99 -25.17 -1.13
C PRO A 430 -3.47 -26.06 0.02
N VAL A 431 -4.58 -26.79 -0.17
CA VAL A 431 -5.27 -27.56 0.89
C VAL A 431 -4.34 -28.48 1.68
N SER A 432 -3.34 -29.08 1.02
CA SER A 432 -2.32 -29.96 1.64
C SER A 432 -1.30 -29.24 2.56
N LYS A 433 -1.21 -27.91 2.50
CA LYS A 433 -0.32 -27.07 3.31
C LYS A 433 -1.05 -26.24 4.38
N ARG A 434 -2.38 -26.20 4.37
CA ARG A 434 -3.19 -25.42 5.34
C ARG A 434 -3.05 -25.97 6.75
N ARG A 435 -2.83 -25.10 7.73
CA ARG A 435 -2.79 -25.48 9.15
C ARG A 435 -4.21 -25.49 9.72
N LYS A 436 -4.58 -26.60 10.38
CA LYS A 436 -5.86 -26.73 11.10
C LYS A 436 -5.85 -26.11 12.50
N LEU A 437 -4.67 -25.72 13.00
CA LEU A 437 -4.47 -25.04 14.27
C LEU A 437 -3.50 -23.88 14.06
N ILE A 438 -3.97 -22.68 14.36
CA ILE A 438 -3.22 -21.43 14.41
C ILE A 438 -2.58 -21.30 15.80
N THR A 439 -1.29 -20.97 15.83
CA THR A 439 -0.48 -20.74 17.02
C THR A 439 0.07 -19.31 17.02
N GLU A 440 0.80 -18.95 18.08
CA GLU A 440 1.48 -17.66 18.22
C GLU A 440 2.32 -17.28 16.97
N ARG A 441 2.98 -18.24 16.31
CA ARG A 441 3.85 -17.98 15.14
C ARG A 441 3.13 -17.49 13.90
N GLU A 442 1.92 -17.96 13.66
CA GLU A 442 1.10 -17.47 12.56
C GLU A 442 0.62 -16.04 12.84
N ILE A 443 0.26 -15.75 14.09
CA ILE A 443 -0.13 -14.41 14.56
C ILE A 443 1.05 -13.43 14.45
N GLU A 444 2.26 -13.83 14.86
CA GLU A 444 3.50 -13.06 14.68
C GLU A 444 3.75 -12.70 13.21
N ALA A 445 3.56 -13.65 12.29
CA ALA A 445 3.75 -13.43 10.85
C ALA A 445 2.70 -12.49 10.24
N THR A 446 1.44 -12.61 10.63
CA THR A 446 0.37 -11.68 10.21
C THR A 446 0.63 -10.28 10.74
N ILE A 447 0.94 -10.13 12.03
CA ILE A 447 1.23 -8.81 12.64
C ILE A 447 2.48 -8.18 12.02
N ALA A 448 3.54 -8.95 11.74
CA ALA A 448 4.71 -8.43 11.03
C ALA A 448 4.33 -7.90 9.64
N THR A 449 3.40 -8.56 8.94
CA THR A 449 2.89 -8.11 7.64
C THR A 449 2.07 -6.82 7.77
N MET A 450 1.08 -6.81 8.68
CA MET A 450 0.19 -5.66 8.91
C MET A 450 0.94 -4.40 9.39
N ALA A 451 1.82 -4.55 10.39
CA ALA A 451 2.61 -3.47 10.96
C ALA A 451 3.90 -3.16 10.16
N ARG A 452 4.05 -3.75 8.96
CA ARG A 452 5.19 -3.55 8.03
C ARG A 452 6.55 -3.78 8.66
N ILE A 453 6.63 -4.71 9.61
CA ILE A 453 7.88 -5.09 10.28
C ILE A 453 8.65 -6.01 9.32
N PRO A 454 9.89 -5.67 8.89
CA PRO A 454 10.64 -6.51 7.98
C PRO A 454 10.84 -7.91 8.55
N ALA A 455 10.56 -8.96 7.76
CA ALA A 455 10.63 -10.35 8.21
C ALA A 455 12.00 -10.75 8.81
N LYS A 456 13.09 -10.08 8.39
CA LYS A 456 14.43 -10.22 8.99
C LYS A 456 14.47 -9.83 10.47
N THR A 457 13.70 -8.83 10.89
CA THR A 457 13.82 -8.16 12.20
C THR A 457 12.94 -8.74 13.32
N VAL A 458 12.11 -9.76 13.01
CA VAL A 458 11.22 -10.44 13.97
C VAL A 458 11.72 -11.85 14.31
N SER A 459 12.72 -12.35 13.57
CA SER A 459 13.22 -13.73 13.63
C SER A 459 14.63 -13.80 14.23
N LYS A 460 15.13 -15.03 14.43
CA LYS A 460 16.54 -15.33 14.75
C LYS A 460 17.54 -14.77 13.73
N ASP A 461 17.05 -14.43 12.54
CA ASP A 461 17.81 -13.79 11.48
C ASP A 461 18.33 -12.40 11.90
N ASP A 462 17.64 -11.67 12.79
CA ASP A 462 18.09 -10.35 13.30
C ASP A 462 19.41 -10.48 14.10
N GLU A 463 19.55 -11.56 14.89
CA GLU A 463 20.80 -11.88 15.61
C GLU A 463 21.96 -12.15 14.63
N MET A 464 21.70 -12.88 13.54
CA MET A 464 22.69 -13.13 12.49
C MET A 464 23.07 -11.88 11.69
N VAL A 465 22.09 -11.01 11.39
CA VAL A 465 22.33 -9.71 10.73
C VAL A 465 23.17 -8.81 11.64
N LEU A 466 22.80 -8.66 12.91
CA LEU A 466 23.54 -7.83 13.88
C LEU A 466 24.96 -8.35 14.17
N ALA A 467 25.16 -9.66 14.15
CA ALA A 467 26.49 -10.26 14.25
C ALA A 467 27.38 -9.94 13.05
N ASN A 468 26.83 -9.91 11.83
CA ASN A 468 27.59 -9.66 10.59
C ASN A 468 27.63 -8.18 10.16
N LEU A 469 26.76 -7.32 10.67
CA LEU A 469 26.57 -5.92 10.27
C LEU A 469 27.88 -5.14 10.09
N GLU A 470 28.80 -5.28 11.03
CA GLU A 470 30.11 -4.61 11.03
C GLU A 470 31.00 -5.05 9.85
N LYS A 471 30.94 -6.33 9.48
CA LYS A 471 31.66 -6.94 8.35
C LYS A 471 31.01 -6.56 7.02
N GLU A 472 29.67 -6.52 6.97
CA GLU A 472 28.92 -6.04 5.80
C GLU A 472 29.24 -4.58 5.51
N LEU A 473 29.14 -3.69 6.51
CA LEU A 473 29.48 -2.27 6.37
C LEU A 473 30.94 -2.06 5.94
N ARG A 474 31.92 -2.75 6.55
CA ARG A 474 33.34 -2.70 6.16
C ARG A 474 33.60 -3.21 4.73
N SER A 475 32.74 -4.06 4.18
CA SER A 475 32.87 -4.56 2.79
C SER A 475 32.46 -3.53 1.73
N VAL A 476 31.63 -2.53 2.09
CA VAL A 476 31.06 -1.54 1.15
C VAL A 476 31.55 -0.11 1.44
N VAL A 477 32.00 0.18 2.66
CA VAL A 477 32.53 1.47 3.09
C VAL A 477 33.97 1.30 3.58
N TYR A 478 34.90 2.00 2.94
CA TYR A 478 36.34 1.83 3.16
C TYR A 478 36.93 2.98 3.98
N GLY A 479 37.88 2.68 4.87
CA GLY A 479 38.68 3.66 5.60
C GLY A 479 37.95 4.39 6.73
N GLN A 480 36.80 3.89 7.17
CA GLN A 480 35.99 4.46 8.26
C GLN A 480 35.76 3.41 9.37
N ASP A 481 36.75 2.55 9.60
CA ASP A 481 36.62 1.38 10.48
C ASP A 481 36.22 1.71 11.92
N ILE A 482 36.68 2.83 12.46
CA ILE A 482 36.32 3.34 13.80
C ILE A 482 34.84 3.76 13.84
N ALA A 483 34.38 4.47 12.79
CA ALA A 483 32.99 4.90 12.68
C ALA A 483 32.02 3.71 12.57
N ILE A 484 32.40 2.70 11.77
CA ILE A 484 31.62 1.47 11.59
C ILE A 484 31.56 0.66 12.88
N GLU A 485 32.66 0.52 13.61
CA GLU A 485 32.73 -0.22 14.87
C GLU A 485 31.92 0.46 15.99
N ALA A 486 32.03 1.79 16.12
CA ALA A 486 31.24 2.57 17.07
C ALA A 486 29.73 2.47 16.77
N LEU A 487 29.34 2.61 15.49
CA LEU A 487 27.95 2.50 15.06
C LEU A 487 27.39 1.08 15.26
N ALA A 488 28.13 0.05 14.84
CA ALA A 488 27.71 -1.34 15.03
C ALA A 488 27.57 -1.70 16.52
N THR A 489 28.48 -1.21 17.37
CA THR A 489 28.40 -1.40 18.82
C THR A 489 27.16 -0.71 19.42
N ALA A 490 26.89 0.54 19.05
CA ALA A 490 25.72 1.27 19.54
C ALA A 490 24.39 0.64 19.10
N ILE A 491 24.32 0.08 17.88
CA ILE A 491 23.13 -0.62 17.37
C ILE A 491 22.95 -1.99 18.03
N LYS A 492 24.04 -2.75 18.23
CA LYS A 492 24.02 -4.02 19.00
C LYS A 492 23.51 -3.78 20.43
N LEU A 493 23.97 -2.73 21.12
CA LEU A 493 23.50 -2.34 22.45
C LEU A 493 22.00 -1.99 22.48
N ALA A 494 21.51 -1.29 21.46
CA ALA A 494 20.09 -0.95 21.35
C ALA A 494 19.20 -2.19 21.14
N ARG A 495 19.60 -3.08 20.22
CA ARG A 495 18.85 -4.30 19.90
C ARG A 495 18.92 -5.36 20.99
N ALA A 496 19.92 -5.33 21.88
CA ALA A 496 19.99 -6.17 23.06
C ALA A 496 18.90 -5.90 24.13
N GLY A 497 17.99 -4.93 23.91
CA GLY A 497 16.89 -4.64 24.83
C GLY A 497 17.30 -3.92 26.12
N LEU A 498 18.56 -3.45 26.20
CA LEU A 498 19.11 -2.73 27.35
C LEU A 498 18.75 -1.23 27.36
N ARG A 499 17.66 -0.85 26.68
CA ARG A 499 17.19 0.53 26.49
C ARG A 499 15.76 0.72 26.99
N GLU A 500 15.41 1.96 27.27
CA GLU A 500 14.04 2.36 27.60
C GLU A 500 13.12 2.17 26.38
N PRO A 501 11.96 1.49 26.51
CA PRO A 501 11.09 1.12 25.39
C PRO A 501 10.28 2.29 24.80
N ASN A 502 10.53 3.52 25.26
CA ASN A 502 9.84 4.74 24.86
C ASN A 502 10.76 5.71 24.10
N LYS A 503 11.87 5.22 23.54
CA LYS A 503 12.85 6.00 22.76
C LYS A 503 13.09 5.34 21.39
N PRO A 504 13.64 6.07 20.40
CA PRO A 504 14.06 5.49 19.13
C PRO A 504 15.12 4.39 19.29
N ILE A 505 15.30 3.55 18.27
CA ILE A 505 16.32 2.49 18.26
C ILE A 505 17.72 3.09 18.42
N GLY A 506 17.98 4.24 17.82
CA GLY A 506 19.27 4.94 17.92
C GLY A 506 19.16 6.39 17.50
N SER A 507 19.89 7.28 18.18
CA SER A 507 20.02 8.71 17.86
C SER A 507 21.50 9.06 17.71
N TYR A 508 21.96 9.22 16.48
CA TYR A 508 23.40 9.30 16.14
C TYR A 508 23.74 10.58 15.38
N VAL A 509 24.87 11.22 15.71
CA VAL A 509 25.47 12.30 14.91
C VAL A 509 26.71 11.79 14.19
N PHE A 510 26.75 11.89 12.86
CA PHE A 510 27.90 11.57 12.03
C PHE A 510 28.68 12.86 11.73
N SER A 511 29.81 13.08 12.40
CA SER A 511 30.67 14.25 12.23
C SER A 511 31.85 13.96 11.28
N GLY A 512 32.47 15.01 10.73
CA GLY A 512 33.62 14.91 9.82
C GLY A 512 33.41 15.55 8.44
N PRO A 513 34.40 15.47 7.52
CA PRO A 513 34.38 16.23 6.26
C PRO A 513 33.25 15.86 5.28
N THR A 514 33.09 16.67 4.22
CA THR A 514 32.19 16.31 3.11
C THR A 514 32.80 15.18 2.28
N GLY A 515 31.96 14.33 1.68
CA GLY A 515 32.43 13.30 0.73
C GLY A 515 33.25 12.13 1.32
N VAL A 516 33.29 11.95 2.64
CA VAL A 516 34.04 10.87 3.32
C VAL A 516 33.25 9.57 3.56
N GLY A 517 31.94 9.56 3.31
CA GLY A 517 31.09 8.36 3.39
C GLY A 517 29.90 8.41 4.37
N LYS A 518 29.67 9.51 5.11
CA LYS A 518 28.59 9.65 6.11
C LYS A 518 27.21 9.14 5.61
N THR A 519 26.73 9.71 4.50
CA THR A 519 25.45 9.35 3.85
C THR A 519 25.43 7.90 3.34
N GLU A 520 26.58 7.36 2.89
CA GLU A 520 26.70 5.98 2.39
C GLU A 520 26.60 4.98 3.54
N VAL A 521 27.21 5.23 4.71
CA VAL A 521 27.05 4.37 5.90
C VAL A 521 25.58 4.26 6.32
N ALA A 522 24.87 5.39 6.35
CA ALA A 522 23.43 5.41 6.67
C ALA A 522 22.61 4.58 5.67
N LYS A 523 22.93 4.67 4.37
CA LYS A 523 22.28 3.90 3.30
C LYS A 523 22.58 2.40 3.39
N GLN A 524 23.83 2.01 3.62
CA GLN A 524 24.21 0.61 3.73
C GLN A 524 23.63 -0.03 5.01
N LEU A 525 23.54 0.73 6.10
CA LEU A 525 22.85 0.29 7.32
C LEU A 525 21.38 -0.03 7.06
N ALA A 526 20.65 0.86 6.37
CA ALA A 526 19.25 0.63 6.01
C ALA A 526 19.09 -0.64 5.15
N ALA A 527 19.98 -0.83 4.17
CA ALA A 527 19.98 -2.00 3.29
C ALA A 527 20.27 -3.33 4.03
N SER A 528 21.28 -3.37 4.92
CA SER A 528 21.58 -4.55 5.74
C SER A 528 20.40 -4.96 6.63
N LEU A 529 19.82 -3.98 7.34
CA LEU A 529 18.66 -4.19 8.21
C LEU A 529 17.36 -4.48 7.43
N GLY A 530 17.29 -4.13 6.14
CA GLY A 530 16.09 -4.30 5.31
C GLY A 530 14.97 -3.32 5.65
N VAL A 531 15.32 -2.07 5.98
CA VAL A 531 14.40 -0.98 6.32
C VAL A 531 14.50 0.18 5.33
N GLU A 532 13.45 0.99 5.25
CA GLU A 532 13.42 2.15 4.33
C GLU A 532 14.34 3.28 4.81
N MET A 533 14.89 4.08 3.88
CA MET A 533 15.78 5.20 4.19
C MET A 533 15.11 6.54 3.87
N LEU A 534 14.56 7.20 4.89
CA LEU A 534 13.92 8.51 4.78
C LEU A 534 14.99 9.62 4.88
N ARG A 535 15.39 10.22 3.75
CA ARG A 535 16.45 11.25 3.70
C ARG A 535 15.89 12.65 3.49
N PHE A 536 16.30 13.58 4.34
CA PHE A 536 15.96 15.01 4.29
C PHE A 536 17.26 15.85 4.31
N ASP A 537 17.40 16.80 3.40
CA ASP A 537 18.54 17.73 3.36
C ASP A 537 18.18 19.00 4.15
N MET A 538 18.87 19.25 5.26
CA MET A 538 18.53 20.35 6.17
C MET A 538 18.84 21.74 5.59
N SER A 539 19.55 21.83 4.45
CA SER A 539 19.65 23.07 3.67
C SER A 539 18.32 23.49 3.03
N GLU A 540 17.37 22.57 2.84
CA GLU A 540 16.00 22.92 2.43
C GLU A 540 15.16 23.45 3.61
N TYR A 541 15.58 23.19 4.85
CA TYR A 541 14.81 23.47 6.07
C TYR A 541 15.43 24.58 6.95
N MET A 542 16.13 25.53 6.33
CA MET A 542 16.74 26.69 7.00
C MET A 542 15.71 27.71 7.53
N GLU A 543 14.53 27.80 6.89
CA GLU A 543 13.52 28.80 7.20
C GLU A 543 12.34 28.24 7.98
N ARG A 544 11.81 29.00 8.95
CA ARG A 544 10.67 28.60 9.77
C ARG A 544 9.43 28.14 8.99
N HIS A 545 9.18 28.72 7.81
CA HIS A 545 8.06 28.35 6.96
C HIS A 545 8.22 26.97 6.28
N THR A 546 9.47 26.51 6.10
CA THR A 546 9.78 25.19 5.51
C THR A 546 9.67 24.06 6.53
N VAL A 547 9.89 24.33 7.83
CA VAL A 547 9.66 23.37 8.93
C VAL A 547 8.21 22.85 8.91
N SER A 548 7.25 23.69 8.55
CA SER A 548 5.84 23.30 8.37
C SER A 548 5.63 22.27 7.25
N ARG A 549 6.52 22.15 6.25
CA ARG A 549 6.46 21.06 5.26
C ARG A 549 6.98 19.74 5.81
N LEU A 550 7.90 19.80 6.77
CA LEU A 550 8.45 18.61 7.43
C LEU A 550 7.43 17.97 8.39
N LEU A 551 6.62 18.80 9.07
CA LEU A 551 5.62 18.38 10.07
C LEU A 551 4.15 18.33 9.60
N GLY A 552 3.82 19.02 8.51
CA GLY A 552 2.43 19.39 8.15
C GLY A 552 2.13 20.80 8.67
N ALA A 553 1.30 21.57 7.95
CA ALA A 553 1.05 22.97 8.31
C ALA A 553 -0.01 23.10 9.43
N PRO A 554 0.06 24.15 10.28
CA PRO A 554 -0.95 24.36 11.33
C PRO A 554 -2.29 24.90 10.81
N PRO A 555 -3.39 24.75 11.58
CA PRO A 555 -4.73 25.22 11.20
C PRO A 555 -4.74 26.67 10.71
N GLY A 556 -5.32 26.89 9.52
CA GLY A 556 -5.45 28.21 8.89
C GLY A 556 -4.28 28.62 7.97
N TYR A 557 -3.26 27.77 7.79
CA TYR A 557 -2.20 27.98 6.82
C TYR A 557 -2.43 27.17 5.53
N VAL A 558 -1.89 27.65 4.41
CA VAL A 558 -1.94 26.92 3.12
C VAL A 558 -1.16 25.61 3.26
N GLY A 559 -1.80 24.49 2.91
CA GLY A 559 -1.24 23.15 3.11
C GLY A 559 -1.63 22.49 4.44
N PHE A 560 -2.59 23.02 5.19
CA PHE A 560 -3.11 22.39 6.42
C PHE A 560 -3.58 20.93 6.22
N ASP A 561 -4.29 20.67 5.13
CA ASP A 561 -4.78 19.33 4.77
C ASP A 561 -3.69 18.42 4.16
N GLN A 562 -2.43 18.89 4.11
CA GLN A 562 -1.25 18.11 3.70
C GLN A 562 -0.44 17.75 4.95
N GLY A 563 -0.23 16.45 5.17
CA GLY A 563 0.67 15.97 6.21
C GLY A 563 2.14 16.31 5.92
N GLY A 564 3.00 16.08 6.90
CA GLY A 564 4.41 16.46 6.82
C GLY A 564 5.28 15.37 6.21
N LEU A 565 6.31 15.77 5.47
CA LEU A 565 7.19 14.83 4.78
C LEU A 565 7.94 13.87 5.74
N LEU A 566 8.26 14.31 6.96
CA LEU A 566 8.84 13.43 8.00
C LEU A 566 7.76 12.66 8.75
N THR A 567 6.66 13.32 9.10
CA THR A 567 5.57 12.73 9.88
C THR A 567 4.88 11.62 9.10
N ASP A 568 4.42 11.87 7.87
CA ASP A 568 3.81 10.86 7.00
C ASP A 568 4.81 9.80 6.54
N GLY A 569 6.09 10.17 6.34
CA GLY A 569 7.14 9.22 5.94
C GLY A 569 7.38 8.14 7.00
N VAL A 570 7.46 8.54 8.28
CA VAL A 570 7.63 7.60 9.41
C VAL A 570 6.33 6.84 9.71
N ASP A 571 5.15 7.45 9.50
CA ASP A 571 3.86 6.76 9.62
C ASP A 571 3.69 5.65 8.56
N GLN A 572 4.16 5.89 7.33
CA GLN A 572 4.19 4.88 6.27
C GLN A 572 5.28 3.82 6.46
N HIS A 573 6.41 4.18 7.08
CA HIS A 573 7.56 3.32 7.33
C HIS A 573 8.03 3.40 8.80
N PRO A 574 7.30 2.81 9.76
CA PRO A 574 7.65 2.89 11.19
C PRO A 574 9.01 2.26 11.52
N HIS A 575 9.42 1.27 10.73
CA HIS A 575 10.76 0.69 10.72
C HIS A 575 11.58 1.33 9.60
N SER A 576 12.32 2.40 9.92
CA SER A 576 13.12 3.16 8.95
C SER A 576 14.41 3.75 9.55
N VAL A 577 15.35 4.09 8.68
CA VAL A 577 16.49 4.97 8.99
C VAL A 577 16.13 6.39 8.52
N VAL A 578 15.94 7.31 9.45
CA VAL A 578 15.75 8.73 9.14
C VAL A 578 17.12 9.41 9.09
N LEU A 579 17.52 9.89 7.91
CA LEU A 579 18.75 10.67 7.72
C LEU A 579 18.44 12.16 7.55
N LEU A 580 18.99 12.98 8.44
CA LEU A 580 18.98 14.44 8.35
C LEU A 580 20.39 14.91 7.94
N ASP A 581 20.58 15.24 6.66
CA ASP A 581 21.88 15.68 6.12
C ASP A 581 22.14 17.16 6.45
N GLU A 582 23.38 17.50 6.82
CA GLU A 582 23.84 18.88 7.13
C GLU A 582 23.04 19.60 8.22
N ILE A 583 22.83 18.96 9.38
CA ILE A 583 21.99 19.45 10.49
C ILE A 583 22.38 20.86 10.99
N GLU A 584 23.64 21.29 10.82
CA GLU A 584 24.08 22.67 11.11
C GLU A 584 23.37 23.76 10.28
N LYS A 585 22.58 23.40 9.27
CA LYS A 585 21.76 24.31 8.46
C LYS A 585 20.31 24.41 8.95
N ALA A 586 19.82 23.43 9.70
CA ALA A 586 18.42 23.35 10.10
C ALA A 586 17.97 24.57 10.93
N HIS A 587 16.74 25.03 10.70
CA HIS A 587 16.10 26.04 11.55
C HIS A 587 16.04 25.56 13.02
N PRO A 588 16.28 26.43 14.03
CA PRO A 588 16.32 26.02 15.44
C PRO A 588 15.09 25.25 15.96
N ASP A 589 13.89 25.52 15.40
CA ASP A 589 12.68 24.78 15.75
C ASP A 589 12.82 23.25 15.50
N ILE A 590 13.65 22.82 14.53
CA ILE A 590 13.93 21.39 14.27
C ILE A 590 14.69 20.74 15.42
N TYR A 591 15.61 21.44 16.09
CA TYR A 591 16.32 20.88 17.24
C TYR A 591 15.35 20.59 18.40
N ASN A 592 14.33 21.43 18.60
CA ASN A 592 13.28 21.22 19.60
C ASN A 592 12.39 20.00 19.26
N ILE A 593 12.05 19.84 17.97
CA ILE A 593 11.31 18.68 17.45
C ILE A 593 12.10 17.38 17.68
N LEU A 594 13.40 17.39 17.39
CA LEU A 594 14.26 16.21 17.57
C LEU A 594 14.47 15.86 19.04
N LEU A 595 14.54 16.83 19.96
CA LEU A 595 14.52 16.56 21.40
C LEU A 595 13.27 15.77 21.81
N GLN A 596 12.08 16.17 21.34
CA GLN A 596 10.84 15.42 21.62
C GLN A 596 10.89 13.98 21.07
N VAL A 597 11.40 13.80 19.84
CA VAL A 597 11.55 12.48 19.21
C VAL A 597 12.52 11.59 19.99
N MET A 598 13.68 12.10 20.39
CA MET A 598 14.68 11.35 21.15
C MET A 598 14.24 11.01 22.58
N ASP A 599 13.37 11.83 23.19
CA ASP A 599 12.91 11.68 24.57
C ASP A 599 11.71 10.74 24.74
N HIS A 600 10.78 10.79 23.79
CA HIS A 600 9.47 10.14 23.91
C HIS A 600 9.17 9.16 22.78
N GLY A 601 10.14 8.95 21.88
CA GLY A 601 10.02 8.03 20.75
C GLY A 601 8.79 8.32 19.90
N SER A 602 8.28 9.56 19.91
CA SER A 602 7.03 9.90 19.27
C SER A 602 6.83 11.41 19.12
N LEU A 603 6.20 11.79 18.01
CA LEU A 603 5.98 13.16 17.60
C LEU A 603 4.48 13.39 17.39
N THR A 604 3.99 14.58 17.70
CA THR A 604 2.61 14.96 17.39
C THR A 604 2.65 16.00 16.28
N ASP A 605 1.92 15.76 15.19
CA ASP A 605 1.79 16.74 14.11
C ASP A 605 0.86 17.90 14.50
N HIS A 606 0.75 18.91 13.63
CA HIS A 606 -0.14 20.05 13.87
C HIS A 606 -1.64 19.70 13.76
N ASN A 607 -1.98 18.50 13.28
CA ASN A 607 -3.35 17.96 13.20
C ASN A 607 -3.73 17.12 14.44
N GLY A 608 -2.82 16.97 15.40
CA GLY A 608 -3.01 16.17 16.62
C GLY A 608 -2.91 14.66 16.39
N LYS A 609 -2.39 14.21 15.25
CA LYS A 609 -1.99 12.81 15.01
C LYS A 609 -0.67 12.58 15.73
N LYS A 610 -0.61 11.53 16.55
CA LYS A 610 0.61 11.08 17.22
C LYS A 610 1.25 9.95 16.39
N ILE A 611 2.54 10.11 16.09
CA ILE A 611 3.31 9.23 15.20
C ILE A 611 4.48 8.63 15.98
N ASP A 612 4.77 7.36 15.72
CA ASP A 612 5.70 6.55 16.49
C ASP A 612 7.09 6.48 15.85
N PHE A 613 8.11 6.85 16.63
CA PHE A 613 9.52 6.85 16.25
C PHE A 613 10.32 5.80 17.06
N ARG A 614 9.70 5.00 17.94
CA ARG A 614 10.38 3.98 18.75
C ARG A 614 11.13 2.95 17.90
N ASN A 615 10.64 2.68 16.69
CA ASN A 615 11.19 1.74 15.73
C ASN A 615 12.14 2.38 14.68
N VAL A 616 12.43 3.68 14.80
CA VAL A 616 13.28 4.45 13.88
C VAL A 616 14.74 4.49 14.38
N ILE A 617 15.69 4.46 13.44
CA ILE A 617 17.08 4.89 13.69
C ILE A 617 17.24 6.30 13.13
N LEU A 618 17.47 7.28 14.00
CA LEU A 618 17.70 8.68 13.66
C LEU A 618 19.20 8.94 13.48
N ILE A 619 19.58 9.38 12.29
CA ILE A 619 20.96 9.76 11.94
C ILE A 619 20.96 11.21 11.48
N MET A 620 21.86 12.01 12.05
CA MET A 620 22.10 13.39 11.63
C MET A 620 23.53 13.50 11.12
N THR A 621 23.78 14.05 9.93
CA THR A 621 25.14 14.35 9.48
C THR A 621 25.49 15.80 9.79
N THR A 622 26.75 16.05 10.14
CA THR A 622 27.28 17.41 10.26
C THR A 622 28.66 17.53 9.65
N ASN A 623 28.99 18.69 9.09
CA ASN A 623 30.34 19.01 8.63
C ASN A 623 31.19 19.74 9.70
N ALA A 624 30.70 19.81 10.96
CA ALA A 624 31.49 20.27 12.10
C ALA A 624 32.80 19.46 12.28
N GLY A 625 33.81 20.09 12.89
CA GLY A 625 35.18 19.58 12.99
C GLY A 625 36.02 19.83 11.73
N ALA A 626 35.49 19.51 10.55
CA ALA A 626 36.24 19.48 9.28
C ALA A 626 36.96 20.81 8.91
N SER A 627 36.38 21.96 9.25
CA SER A 627 36.97 23.28 8.98
C SER A 627 38.01 23.72 10.03
N GLU A 628 38.11 23.02 11.15
CA GLU A 628 39.22 23.19 12.12
C GLU A 628 40.32 22.15 11.83
N MET A 629 39.96 20.88 11.54
CA MET A 629 40.89 19.86 11.03
C MET A 629 41.71 20.34 9.81
N ALA A 630 41.10 21.12 8.91
CA ALA A 630 41.73 21.66 7.71
C ALA A 630 42.56 22.94 7.93
N LYS A 631 42.64 23.47 9.17
CA LYS A 631 43.56 24.56 9.51
C LYS A 631 44.93 23.96 9.83
N SER A 632 45.84 23.98 8.86
CA SER A 632 47.26 23.67 9.11
C SER A 632 47.80 24.49 10.28
N ALA A 633 48.45 23.84 11.24
CA ALA A 633 49.03 24.49 12.41
C ALA A 633 50.24 25.36 12.00
N ILE A 634 50.00 26.65 11.72
CA ILE A 634 51.05 27.63 11.38
C ILE A 634 51.81 27.99 12.66
N GLY A 635 52.84 27.20 12.98
CA GLY A 635 53.73 27.46 14.11
C GLY A 635 54.79 26.37 14.31
N PHE A 636 55.95 26.75 14.85
CA PHE A 636 57.04 25.82 15.20
C PHE A 636 56.68 25.00 16.45
N GLY A 637 55.88 23.95 16.26
CA GLY A 637 55.41 23.07 17.34
C GLY A 637 54.21 22.20 16.95
N SER A 638 54.16 21.74 15.70
CA SER A 638 52.97 21.15 15.08
C SER A 638 52.67 19.70 15.51
N SER A 639 52.22 19.51 16.74
CA SER A 639 51.32 18.40 17.05
C SER A 639 49.88 18.79 16.66
N ARG A 640 49.10 17.86 16.11
CA ARG A 640 47.65 18.03 16.02
C ARG A 640 47.09 18.17 17.43
N ARG A 641 46.30 19.22 17.71
CA ARG A 641 45.57 19.34 18.96
C ARG A 641 44.40 18.36 18.98
N THR A 642 44.59 17.24 19.66
CA THR A 642 43.54 16.28 19.96
C THR A 642 42.45 16.95 20.80
N GLY A 643 41.26 17.16 20.23
CA GLY A 643 40.10 17.76 20.91
C GLY A 643 39.37 18.85 20.13
N GLU A 644 39.93 19.40 19.06
CA GLU A 644 39.27 20.48 18.28
C GLU A 644 37.93 20.04 17.65
N ASP A 645 37.82 18.76 17.26
CA ASP A 645 36.56 18.16 16.78
C ASP A 645 35.46 18.14 17.86
N GLU A 646 35.84 17.81 19.10
CA GLU A 646 34.90 17.85 20.24
C GLU A 646 34.49 19.29 20.57
N GLU A 647 35.43 20.26 20.54
CA GLU A 647 35.08 21.67 20.72
C GLU A 647 34.09 22.17 19.64
N ALA A 648 34.32 21.85 18.37
CA ALA A 648 33.42 22.24 17.28
C ALA A 648 31.99 21.67 17.48
N ILE A 649 31.90 20.40 17.89
CA ILE A 649 30.63 19.71 18.18
C ILE A 649 29.97 20.28 19.46
N ASN A 650 30.76 20.63 20.47
CA ASN A 650 30.29 21.21 21.73
C ASN A 650 29.78 22.65 21.57
N ARG A 651 30.27 23.39 20.57
CA ARG A 651 29.78 24.71 20.16
C ARG A 651 28.52 24.64 19.29
N LEU A 652 28.42 23.63 18.41
CA LEU A 652 27.25 23.45 17.51
C LEU A 652 26.01 22.93 18.26
N PHE A 653 26.17 21.88 19.06
CA PHE A 653 25.05 21.24 19.77
C PHE A 653 25.02 21.66 21.24
N THR A 654 23.83 22.02 21.73
CA THR A 654 23.63 22.33 23.16
C THR A 654 23.96 21.10 24.03
N PRO A 655 24.34 21.29 25.31
CA PRO A 655 24.54 20.17 26.23
C PRO A 655 23.30 19.28 26.36
N GLU A 656 22.11 19.88 26.33
CA GLU A 656 20.84 19.16 26.34
C GLU A 656 20.69 18.24 25.13
N PHE A 657 20.95 18.73 23.92
CA PHE A 657 20.88 17.92 22.70
C PHE A 657 21.90 16.79 22.70
N ARG A 658 23.16 17.08 23.08
CA ARG A 658 24.23 16.07 23.17
C ARG A 658 23.89 14.97 24.18
N ASN A 659 23.24 15.29 25.29
CA ASN A 659 22.82 14.31 26.30
C ASN A 659 21.65 13.41 25.85
N ARG A 660 21.03 13.64 24.68
CA ARG A 660 20.01 12.74 24.09
C ARG A 660 20.55 11.88 22.94
N LEU A 661 21.79 12.11 22.50
CA LEU A 661 22.46 11.27 21.52
C LEU A 661 23.02 10.01 22.19
N ASP A 662 22.92 8.88 21.51
CA ASP A 662 23.50 7.61 21.98
C ASP A 662 24.98 7.49 21.66
N ALA A 663 25.38 8.02 20.50
CA ALA A 663 26.77 8.07 20.07
C ALA A 663 26.98 9.21 19.08
N ILE A 664 28.17 9.81 19.15
CA ILE A 664 28.71 10.69 18.11
C ILE A 664 29.76 9.86 17.38
N ILE A 665 29.59 9.73 16.05
CA ILE A 665 30.34 8.83 15.19
C ILE A 665 31.30 9.67 14.33
N PRO A 666 32.61 9.70 14.63
CA PRO A 666 33.57 10.54 13.92
C PRO A 666 34.07 9.89 12.62
N PHE A 667 33.92 10.59 11.50
CA PHE A 667 34.46 10.17 10.20
C PHE A 667 35.76 10.93 9.88
N SER A 668 36.79 10.19 9.48
CA SER A 668 38.11 10.76 9.14
C SER A 668 38.21 11.18 7.66
N PRO A 669 39.10 12.12 7.30
CA PRO A 669 39.54 12.31 5.92
C PRO A 669 40.07 11.00 5.31
N LEU A 670 39.79 10.76 4.03
CA LEU A 670 40.12 9.50 3.34
C LEU A 670 41.60 9.49 2.87
N PRO A 671 42.44 8.53 3.28
CA PRO A 671 43.78 8.36 2.72
C PRO A 671 43.74 7.99 1.23
N THR A 672 44.75 8.37 0.45
CA THR A 672 44.81 8.11 -1.00
C THR A 672 44.64 6.63 -1.35
N ALA A 673 45.25 5.73 -0.57
CA ALA A 673 45.09 4.27 -0.75
C ALA A 673 43.64 3.77 -0.54
N VAL A 674 42.80 4.52 0.17
CA VAL A 674 41.36 4.25 0.30
C VAL A 674 40.61 4.79 -0.92
N ILE A 675 41.01 5.95 -1.47
CA ILE A 675 40.43 6.49 -2.71
C ILE A 675 40.58 5.50 -3.88
N HIS A 676 41.73 4.80 -4.02
CA HIS A 676 41.89 3.77 -5.06
C HIS A 676 40.83 2.67 -4.96
N LYS A 677 40.45 2.24 -3.76
CA LYS A 677 39.36 1.27 -3.55
C LYS A 677 37.98 1.86 -3.88
N VAL A 678 37.78 3.16 -3.64
CA VAL A 678 36.55 3.87 -4.03
C VAL A 678 36.45 3.99 -5.55
N VAL A 679 37.56 4.24 -6.27
CA VAL A 679 37.62 4.18 -7.74
C VAL A 679 37.21 2.78 -8.23
N GLN A 680 37.84 1.72 -7.69
CA GLN A 680 37.51 0.33 -8.03
C GLN A 680 36.02 0.00 -7.79
N LYS A 681 35.41 0.49 -6.70
CA LYS A 681 33.96 0.33 -6.44
C LYS A 681 33.09 0.99 -7.52
N PHE A 682 33.42 2.22 -7.95
CA PHE A 682 32.68 2.89 -9.04
C PHE A 682 32.88 2.21 -10.41
N VAL A 683 34.04 1.56 -10.60
CA VAL A 683 34.40 0.85 -11.82
C VAL A 683 33.67 -0.49 -11.92
N MET A 684 33.60 -1.27 -10.85
CA MET A 684 32.78 -2.50 -10.78
C MET A 684 31.27 -2.21 -10.98
N GLN A 685 30.78 -1.06 -10.50
CA GLN A 685 29.42 -0.59 -10.80
C GLN A 685 29.22 -0.24 -12.29
N LEU A 686 30.25 0.27 -12.97
CA LEU A 686 30.22 0.53 -14.41
C LEU A 686 30.32 -0.76 -15.24
N GLU A 687 31.22 -1.68 -14.89
CA GLU A 687 31.31 -3.03 -15.47
C GLU A 687 29.96 -3.75 -15.43
N THR A 688 29.25 -3.69 -14.30
CA THR A 688 27.90 -4.26 -14.15
C THR A 688 26.91 -3.64 -15.15
N GLN A 689 26.96 -2.32 -15.37
CA GLN A 689 26.10 -1.61 -16.34
C GLN A 689 26.50 -1.85 -17.81
N LEU A 690 27.73 -2.31 -18.07
CA LEU A 690 28.27 -2.60 -19.39
C LEU A 690 28.10 -4.07 -19.79
N SER A 691 28.10 -4.99 -18.83
CA SER A 691 27.88 -6.42 -19.08
C SER A 691 26.49 -6.72 -19.65
N GLU A 692 25.46 -5.97 -19.25
CA GLU A 692 24.10 -5.99 -19.86
C GLU A 692 24.11 -5.67 -21.37
N ARG A 693 25.21 -5.12 -21.90
CA ARG A 693 25.40 -4.72 -23.30
C ARG A 693 26.49 -5.53 -24.01
N ASN A 694 26.94 -6.63 -23.40
CA ASN A 694 28.09 -7.44 -23.85
C ASN A 694 29.39 -6.63 -24.00
N VAL A 695 29.58 -5.59 -23.18
CA VAL A 695 30.81 -4.80 -23.15
C VAL A 695 31.64 -5.18 -21.93
N THR A 696 32.79 -5.81 -22.17
CA THR A 696 33.83 -6.02 -21.15
C THR A 696 34.59 -4.71 -20.95
N PHE A 697 34.79 -4.32 -19.70
CA PHE A 697 35.54 -3.11 -19.33
C PHE A 697 36.76 -3.51 -18.49
N ASP A 698 37.89 -2.91 -18.78
CA ASP A 698 39.19 -3.13 -18.14
C ASP A 698 39.86 -1.77 -17.89
N LEU A 699 40.56 -1.63 -16.76
CA LEU A 699 41.11 -0.37 -16.26
C LEU A 699 42.46 -0.60 -15.60
N HIS A 700 43.51 -0.06 -16.22
CA HIS A 700 44.88 -0.26 -15.75
C HIS A 700 45.17 0.50 -14.43
N GLU A 701 46.15 0.04 -13.64
CA GLU A 701 46.46 0.64 -12.33
C GLU A 701 46.87 2.13 -12.42
N ASP A 702 47.52 2.53 -13.52
CA ASP A 702 47.87 3.92 -13.80
C ASP A 702 46.61 4.79 -13.97
N ALA A 703 45.57 4.24 -14.60
CA ALA A 703 44.30 4.93 -14.81
C ALA A 703 43.47 5.00 -13.52
N ILE A 704 43.53 3.98 -12.66
CA ILE A 704 42.99 4.06 -11.28
C ILE A 704 43.68 5.18 -10.50
N SER A 705 45.01 5.29 -10.62
CA SER A 705 45.82 6.31 -9.93
C SER A 705 45.50 7.72 -10.44
N TRP A 706 45.42 7.92 -11.76
CA TRP A 706 45.04 9.19 -12.38
C TRP A 706 43.61 9.61 -11.99
N LEU A 707 42.67 8.67 -11.92
CA LEU A 707 41.31 8.92 -11.42
C LEU A 707 41.30 9.31 -9.95
N ALA A 708 42.14 8.68 -9.11
CA ALA A 708 42.26 9.05 -7.70
C ALA A 708 42.82 10.47 -7.53
N GLU A 709 43.91 10.80 -8.23
CA GLU A 709 44.53 12.15 -8.18
C GLU A 709 43.62 13.26 -8.70
N LYS A 710 42.89 13.03 -9.80
CA LYS A 710 41.95 14.03 -10.36
C LYS A 710 40.60 14.07 -9.66
N GLY A 711 40.20 12.97 -9.00
CA GLY A 711 38.88 12.79 -8.37
C GLY A 711 38.85 13.06 -6.86
N TYR A 712 40.01 13.20 -6.22
CA TYR A 712 40.14 13.52 -4.79
C TYR A 712 40.41 15.01 -4.57
N ASP A 713 39.78 15.56 -3.52
CA ASP A 713 40.03 16.89 -2.98
C ASP A 713 39.92 16.79 -1.46
N GLU A 714 40.89 17.35 -0.71
CA GLU A 714 40.97 17.18 0.75
C GLU A 714 39.76 17.78 1.50
N LYS A 715 39.04 18.73 0.90
CA LYS A 715 37.85 19.39 1.46
C LYS A 715 36.54 18.75 0.99
N MET A 716 36.53 18.25 -0.26
CA MET A 716 35.35 17.67 -0.92
C MET A 716 35.32 16.12 -0.89
N GLY A 717 36.36 15.48 -0.37
CA GLY A 717 36.50 14.03 -0.30
C GLY A 717 36.46 13.36 -1.68
N ALA A 718 35.74 12.24 -1.78
CA ALA A 718 35.53 11.54 -3.05
C ALA A 718 34.37 12.13 -3.91
N ARG A 719 33.78 13.27 -3.52
CA ARG A 719 32.63 13.88 -4.22
C ARG A 719 32.94 14.29 -5.68
N PRO A 720 34.15 14.78 -6.05
CA PRO A 720 34.48 15.09 -7.45
C PRO A 720 34.61 13.85 -8.35
N LEU A 721 35.03 12.69 -7.82
CA LEU A 721 35.36 11.49 -8.58
C LEU A 721 34.24 11.02 -9.53
N SER A 722 32.99 11.06 -9.08
CA SER A 722 31.83 10.71 -9.93
C SER A 722 31.74 11.56 -11.19
N ARG A 723 32.06 12.86 -11.09
CA ARG A 723 32.14 13.78 -12.25
C ARG A 723 33.35 13.45 -13.13
N VAL A 724 34.50 13.14 -12.56
CA VAL A 724 35.71 12.79 -13.33
C VAL A 724 35.48 11.53 -14.17
N ILE A 725 34.86 10.50 -13.58
CA ILE A 725 34.45 9.26 -14.28
C ILE A 725 33.35 9.55 -15.32
N GLN A 726 32.38 10.40 -15.01
CA GLN A 726 31.33 10.79 -15.96
C GLN A 726 31.91 11.46 -17.21
N GLU A 727 32.82 12.42 -17.04
CA GLU A 727 33.44 13.18 -18.12
C GLU A 727 34.46 12.36 -18.93
N ASN A 728 35.37 11.63 -18.27
CA ASN A 728 36.51 10.99 -18.94
C ASN A 728 36.27 9.53 -19.35
N ILE A 729 35.24 8.85 -18.82
CA ILE A 729 34.96 7.45 -19.12
C ILE A 729 33.55 7.28 -19.69
N LYS A 730 32.51 7.67 -18.94
CA LYS A 730 31.12 7.39 -19.34
C LYS A 730 30.67 8.15 -20.60
N LYS A 731 31.09 9.41 -20.79
CA LYS A 731 30.80 10.16 -22.04
C LYS A 731 31.45 9.54 -23.28
N PRO A 732 32.77 9.26 -23.31
CA PRO A 732 33.39 8.50 -24.42
C PRO A 732 32.71 7.15 -24.70
N LEU A 733 32.47 6.33 -23.66
CA LEU A 733 31.80 5.03 -23.81
C LEU A 733 30.39 5.16 -24.42
N ALA A 734 29.60 6.15 -23.99
CA ALA A 734 28.25 6.33 -24.51
C ALA A 734 28.22 6.58 -26.03
N ASN A 735 29.19 7.35 -26.56
CA ASN A 735 29.33 7.56 -27.99
C ASN A 735 29.72 6.26 -28.72
N GLU A 736 30.70 5.52 -28.20
CA GLU A 736 31.16 4.26 -28.80
C GLU A 736 30.11 3.13 -28.77
N ILE A 737 29.22 3.12 -27.77
CA ILE A 737 28.11 2.15 -27.66
C ILE A 737 26.93 2.52 -28.58
N LEU A 738 26.59 3.81 -28.73
CA LEU A 738 25.45 4.24 -29.55
C LEU A 738 25.79 4.33 -31.05
N PHE A 739 26.98 4.81 -31.38
CA PHE A 739 27.38 5.21 -32.74
C PHE A 739 28.70 4.58 -33.21
N GLY A 740 29.59 4.17 -32.29
CA GLY A 740 30.90 3.61 -32.60
C GLY A 740 30.96 2.08 -32.59
N LYS A 741 32.11 1.55 -32.17
CA LYS A 741 32.53 0.15 -32.34
C LYS A 741 31.86 -0.82 -31.36
N LEU A 742 31.36 -0.35 -30.22
CA LEU A 742 30.78 -1.19 -29.15
C LEU A 742 29.30 -1.52 -29.37
N LYS A 743 28.71 -1.10 -30.49
CA LYS A 743 27.28 -1.26 -30.80
C LYS A 743 26.78 -2.72 -30.87
N LYS A 744 27.68 -3.70 -30.81
CA LYS A 744 27.36 -5.15 -30.76
C LYS A 744 27.96 -5.88 -29.55
N GLY A 745 28.58 -5.16 -28.62
CA GLY A 745 29.52 -5.72 -27.64
C GLY A 745 30.99 -5.53 -28.06
N GLY A 746 31.91 -5.90 -27.16
CA GLY A 746 33.35 -5.73 -27.35
C GLY A 746 34.12 -5.56 -26.03
N VAL A 747 35.41 -5.30 -26.13
CA VAL A 747 36.30 -5.02 -24.99
C VAL A 747 36.76 -3.57 -25.03
N VAL A 748 36.76 -2.91 -23.88
CA VAL A 748 37.38 -1.61 -23.67
C VAL A 748 38.45 -1.73 -22.60
N SER A 749 39.70 -1.39 -22.94
CA SER A 749 40.75 -1.19 -21.94
C SER A 749 41.05 0.30 -21.81
N VAL A 750 41.25 0.77 -20.58
CA VAL A 750 41.43 2.19 -20.26
C VAL A 750 42.80 2.43 -19.61
N THR A 751 43.60 3.25 -20.28
CA THR A 751 45.01 3.54 -19.94
C THR A 751 45.23 5.05 -19.82
N VAL A 752 46.40 5.45 -19.30
CA VAL A 752 46.82 6.86 -19.26
C VAL A 752 47.75 7.16 -20.43
N GLY A 753 47.52 8.26 -21.13
CA GLY A 753 48.40 8.74 -22.19
C GLY A 753 48.23 10.22 -22.48
N LYS A 754 48.83 10.69 -23.57
CA LYS A 754 48.69 12.07 -24.03
C LYS A 754 47.56 12.19 -25.05
N LYS A 755 46.67 13.15 -24.82
CA LYS A 755 45.58 13.52 -25.73
C LYS A 755 46.10 14.47 -26.82
N ASP A 756 45.30 14.67 -27.87
CA ASP A 756 45.68 15.47 -29.05
C ASP A 756 45.97 16.96 -28.75
N ASP A 757 45.55 17.47 -27.58
CA ASP A 757 45.88 18.82 -27.10
C ASP A 757 47.22 18.90 -26.32
N GLY A 758 47.90 17.76 -26.15
CA GLY A 758 49.15 17.63 -25.39
C GLY A 758 48.97 17.39 -23.89
N SER A 759 47.74 17.36 -23.36
CA SER A 759 47.46 17.07 -21.95
C SER A 759 47.49 15.57 -21.64
N GLU A 760 47.81 15.22 -20.40
CA GLU A 760 47.76 13.84 -19.92
C GLU A 760 46.37 13.47 -19.40
N GLY A 761 45.83 12.36 -19.87
CA GLY A 761 44.54 11.84 -19.42
C GLY A 761 44.21 10.46 -19.94
N LEU A 762 43.00 10.01 -19.64
CA LEU A 762 42.54 8.68 -20.02
C LEU A 762 42.35 8.54 -21.53
N ILE A 763 42.84 7.42 -22.07
CA ILE A 763 42.61 6.91 -23.41
C ILE A 763 41.78 5.62 -23.27
N LEU A 764 40.79 5.44 -24.15
CA LEU A 764 39.95 4.25 -24.18
C LEU A 764 40.25 3.47 -25.47
N GLU A 765 40.93 2.33 -25.35
CA GLU A 765 41.18 1.44 -26.47
C GLU A 765 40.00 0.49 -26.65
N VAL A 766 39.33 0.59 -27.80
CA VAL A 766 38.06 -0.08 -28.08
C VAL A 766 38.24 -1.16 -29.15
N LEU A 767 38.11 -2.41 -28.71
CA LEU A 767 38.19 -3.62 -29.54
C LEU A 767 36.76 -4.17 -29.76
N PRO A 768 36.18 -4.03 -30.97
CA PRO A 768 34.86 -4.58 -31.27
C PRO A 768 34.89 -6.11 -31.23
N GLU A 769 33.80 -6.73 -30.77
CA GLU A 769 33.66 -8.19 -30.83
C GLU A 769 33.54 -8.63 -32.31
N THR A 770 34.62 -9.23 -32.84
CA THR A 770 34.62 -9.80 -34.19
C THR A 770 34.16 -11.25 -34.14
N ALA A 771 33.28 -11.62 -35.08
CA ALA A 771 32.70 -12.97 -35.15
C ALA A 771 33.81 -14.04 -35.24
N PRO A 772 33.64 -15.21 -34.59
CA PRO A 772 34.73 -16.14 -34.34
C PRO A 772 35.43 -16.59 -35.63
N VAL A 773 36.73 -16.33 -35.69
CA VAL A 773 37.61 -16.74 -36.80
C VAL A 773 37.63 -18.25 -36.86
N LYS A 774 37.03 -18.83 -37.90
CA LYS A 774 37.17 -20.26 -38.20
C LYS A 774 38.65 -20.57 -38.45
N PRO A 775 39.24 -21.60 -37.82
CA PRO A 775 40.61 -21.98 -38.10
C PRO A 775 40.75 -22.37 -39.58
N GLN A 776 41.77 -21.83 -40.25
CA GLN A 776 42.06 -22.15 -41.64
C GLN A 776 42.68 -23.55 -41.75
N PRO A 777 42.40 -24.31 -42.83
CA PRO A 777 43.07 -25.59 -43.07
C PRO A 777 44.54 -25.37 -43.44
N GLU A 778 45.45 -26.18 -42.89
CA GLU A 778 46.84 -26.21 -43.35
C GLU A 778 46.91 -26.71 -44.80
N ALA A 779 47.65 -25.99 -45.65
CA ALA A 779 47.86 -26.37 -47.05
C ALA A 779 48.98 -27.41 -47.19
N GLU A 780 48.81 -28.37 -48.10
CA GLU A 780 49.78 -29.46 -48.29
C GLU A 780 51.16 -28.99 -48.78
N LEU A 781 52.23 -29.45 -48.13
CA LEU A 781 53.60 -29.36 -48.64
C LEU A 781 54.11 -30.73 -49.13
N LYS A 782 54.10 -30.90 -50.45
CA LYS A 782 54.73 -32.01 -51.19
C LYS A 782 55.78 -31.42 -52.16
N ALA A 783 56.93 -32.04 -52.45
CA ALA A 783 57.65 -33.14 -51.78
C ALA A 783 59.06 -33.24 -52.40
N ALA A 784 60.06 -33.73 -51.65
CA ALA A 784 61.32 -34.22 -52.21
C ALA A 784 61.93 -35.36 -51.37
N LYS A 785 62.43 -36.40 -52.04
CA LYS A 785 63.21 -37.53 -51.48
C LYS A 785 64.70 -37.30 -51.88
N SER A 786 65.76 -37.98 -51.44
CA SER A 786 66.07 -39.22 -50.67
C SER A 786 67.62 -39.20 -50.41
N PRO A 787 68.34 -40.24 -49.92
CA PRO A 787 67.96 -41.59 -49.44
C PRO A 787 68.46 -41.90 -48.00
N GLY A 788 68.25 -43.14 -47.52
CA GLY A 788 68.72 -43.59 -46.19
C GLY A 788 69.39 -44.98 -46.19
N LYS A 789 69.66 -45.53 -45.01
CA LYS A 789 70.05 -46.95 -44.80
C LYS A 789 69.52 -47.49 -43.46
N ALA A 790 69.28 -48.81 -43.42
CA ALA A 790 68.73 -49.59 -42.30
C ALA A 790 69.70 -49.67 -41.08
N LYS A 791 69.36 -50.18 -39.88
CA LYS A 791 68.47 -51.29 -39.42
C LYS A 791 68.02 -51.04 -37.94
N ALA A 792 67.30 -51.91 -37.21
CA ALA A 792 66.02 -52.62 -37.42
C ALA A 792 65.69 -53.49 -36.16
N LYS A 793 64.47 -53.37 -35.58
CA LYS A 793 63.87 -54.24 -34.52
C LYS A 793 64.59 -54.18 -33.13
N THR A 794 63.99 -54.57 -31.98
CA THR A 794 62.84 -55.48 -31.72
C THR A 794 62.00 -55.08 -30.47
N LYS A 795 60.70 -55.41 -30.48
CA LYS A 795 59.75 -55.62 -29.35
C LYS A 795 59.28 -57.11 -29.44
N PRO A 796 58.37 -57.72 -28.62
CA PRO A 796 57.42 -57.17 -27.62
C PRO A 796 57.24 -58.01 -26.31
N ALA A 797 56.34 -57.58 -25.40
CA ALA A 797 55.29 -58.38 -24.70
C ALA A 797 54.60 -57.54 -23.58
N SER A 798 53.35 -57.78 -23.12
CA SER A 798 52.12 -58.30 -23.77
C SER A 798 50.87 -58.20 -22.85
N LYS A 799 49.69 -57.83 -23.38
CA LYS A 799 48.29 -58.11 -22.89
C LYS A 799 47.88 -57.48 -21.52
N ALA A 800 46.72 -56.80 -21.35
CA ALA A 800 45.27 -57.14 -21.49
C ALA A 800 44.69 -57.84 -20.22
N ALA A 801 43.41 -57.70 -19.80
CA ALA A 801 42.19 -57.16 -20.44
C ALA A 801 41.21 -56.43 -19.45
N LYS A 802 39.93 -56.24 -19.85
CA LYS A 802 38.84 -55.52 -19.13
C LYS A 802 37.98 -56.44 -18.22
N VAL A 803 37.13 -55.87 -17.32
CA VAL A 803 35.62 -55.95 -17.32
C VAL A 803 34.96 -55.46 -15.99
N ASN A 804 33.88 -54.67 -16.16
CA ASN A 804 32.65 -54.34 -15.40
C ASN A 804 32.42 -54.45 -13.86
N GLU A 805 31.71 -53.41 -13.36
CA GLU A 805 30.45 -53.33 -12.53
C GLU A 805 30.30 -53.85 -11.07
N GLU A 806 29.99 -52.87 -10.19
CA GLU A 806 28.92 -52.81 -9.16
C GLU A 806 28.90 -53.59 -7.81
N THR A 807 28.23 -52.93 -6.85
CA THR A 807 27.60 -53.39 -5.58
C THR A 807 28.43 -53.71 -4.30
N ASP A 808 28.25 -52.81 -3.32
CA ASP A 808 27.82 -53.04 -1.91
C ASP A 808 28.71 -53.63 -0.77
N VAL A 809 28.62 -52.92 0.38
CA VAL A 809 28.33 -53.43 1.77
C VAL A 809 29.45 -53.95 2.72
N LEU A 810 29.70 -53.14 3.77
CA LEU A 810 30.00 -53.41 5.20
C LEU A 810 31.35 -54.03 5.73
N VAL A 811 31.94 -53.31 6.70
CA VAL A 811 32.40 -53.70 8.07
C VAL A 811 33.53 -54.74 8.32
N ALA A 812 34.54 -54.31 9.12
CA ALA A 812 35.24 -55.03 10.22
C ALA A 812 36.22 -54.03 10.93
N GLU A 813 36.14 -53.72 12.23
CA GLU A 813 36.67 -54.41 13.44
C GLU A 813 38.20 -54.20 13.71
N ALA A 814 38.73 -54.10 14.95
CA ALA A 814 38.14 -53.98 16.32
C ALA A 814 38.88 -52.85 17.13
N ASP A 815 39.43 -52.90 18.37
CA ASP A 815 39.66 -53.92 19.43
C ASP A 815 40.02 -53.23 20.79
N LYS A 816 39.53 -53.75 21.94
CA LYS A 816 39.93 -53.50 23.39
C LYS A 816 39.92 -52.07 23.99
N SER A 817 39.65 -51.87 25.31
CA SER A 817 39.25 -52.76 26.43
C SER A 817 38.61 -52.00 27.62
N ASP A 818 37.90 -52.74 28.48
CA ASP A 818 37.40 -52.56 29.88
C ASP A 818 38.14 -51.53 30.80
N ASP A 819 37.58 -50.93 31.88
CA ASP A 819 36.25 -50.91 32.55
C ASP A 819 36.16 -49.60 33.43
N ASP A 820 35.38 -49.30 34.51
CA ASP A 820 34.40 -49.95 35.40
C ASP A 820 33.45 -48.89 36.07
N ASN A 821 32.29 -49.38 36.54
CA ASN A 821 31.43 -48.91 37.65
C ASN A 821 30.55 -47.63 37.63
N LYS A 822 29.62 -47.66 38.57
CA LYS A 822 28.32 -46.94 38.73
C LYS A 822 28.31 -46.16 40.09
N PRO A 823 27.22 -45.49 40.56
CA PRO A 823 26.18 -44.67 39.89
C PRO A 823 25.59 -43.47 40.73
N ARG A 824 24.62 -42.70 40.14
CA ARG A 824 23.37 -42.14 40.74
C ARG A 824 23.38 -41.09 41.91
N ARG A 825 22.78 -39.91 41.68
CA ARG A 825 21.55 -39.30 42.33
C ARG A 825 21.43 -37.78 42.04
N LYS A 826 20.30 -37.26 41.51
CA LYS A 826 19.11 -36.66 42.21
C LYS A 826 19.39 -35.54 43.23
N ALA A 827 18.92 -34.30 42.95
CA ALA A 827 17.95 -33.53 43.78
C ALA A 827 17.64 -32.12 43.19
N ASN A 828 16.50 -31.51 43.60
CA ASN A 828 16.11 -30.12 43.33
C ASN A 828 16.69 -29.17 44.40
N THR A 829 16.75 -27.84 44.13
CA THR A 829 16.03 -26.81 44.93
C THR A 829 16.09 -25.39 44.32
N VAL A 830 15.22 -24.51 44.85
CA VAL A 830 15.00 -23.10 44.48
C VAL A 830 15.54 -22.16 45.58
N PRO A 831 16.09 -20.97 45.27
CA PRO A 831 16.19 -19.85 46.20
C PRO A 831 15.10 -18.77 45.96
N LYS A 832 14.72 -18.04 47.02
CA LYS A 832 13.65 -17.01 46.99
C LYS A 832 14.18 -15.57 47.00
N VAL A 833 13.33 -14.68 46.49
CA VAL A 833 13.34 -13.22 46.61
C VAL A 833 13.44 -12.72 48.07
N PRO A 834 14.26 -11.68 48.36
CA PRO A 834 14.07 -10.77 49.50
C PRO A 834 13.28 -9.50 49.09
N LYS A 835 12.64 -8.83 50.06
CA LYS A 835 11.71 -7.70 49.83
C LYS A 835 12.13 -6.46 50.63
N LYS A 836 11.73 -5.26 50.17
CA LYS A 836 11.97 -3.92 50.77
C LYS A 836 13.41 -3.40 50.61
N LYS A 837 13.66 -2.09 50.64
CA LYS A 837 12.72 -0.96 50.82
C LYS A 837 12.11 -0.47 49.52
#